data_AF-A0A5B9D5J1-F1
#
_entry.id   AF-A0A5B9D5J1-F1
#
_cell.length_a   1.000
_cell.length_b   1.000
_cell.length_c   1.000
_cell.angle_alpha   90.00
_cell.angle_beta   90.00
_cell.angle_gamma   90.00
#
_symmetry.space_group_name_H-M   'P 1'
#
loop_
_entity.id
_entity.type
_entity.pdbx_description
1 polymer ?
#
loop_
_entity_poly.entity_id
_entity_poly.type
_entity_poly.pdbx_seq_one_letter_code
_entity_poly.pdbx_strand_id
1 'polypeptide(L)'
;MKKQLRGLGHRDIQLDFSLYRKEIPIQNLTDANLSVIDISPEKAEKTIVFIHGFAGCAETWEYQINYFAKEFRVVIPDLRGHGQSDAPYSEYTMQELVEDIYTVSKALKLPEKFILIGHSFGGSICVEYANAHPEQLEKLILLSTGGEYPLNKASKIVEKIPTWVYKPFWRFRPKWNAEVHVLKRMMANNMKHWKGWDLIKNISTTSLVIMGARDKYFPRWVFEDLANSVPGAQIIDVGASKHKVQLERHKAVNRAIERFIEGGQRLSWREEGSSLSPIDYRPWLKSYGDYTPLTVPIPNQPLFKFLETAANWIPHRIATIFYGSKLTYSQLNKLVNQFSHVLHGLGVKKGDRVMIILPNTPQMIIAYYATLKIGGVVVLSNPDADGPAILKQIIQTQAKVIITLQEFYGLTKIIQKQFPIKVIVTELRKVVSSRVYKQLVARWEAAGFKIGGIQKKVDNPNMMSQMIKDVSDEPLNIKVLSEDLAAILFTSGTTDIPKGVCLSHKNLVANTIQTRHWIPNLKWGKETFLAVIPLTHSYGMTIAMNIAIALGAKIVLLPVFEMGQVLEHIKKYEPTVFPGVPSIYMAINSTPNARSYGLSSIKACVSGAAPLPVEVQEAFEKLTKGQLVEGYGLTEAGPVTHINPLVGERKVGSIGIPIPNTDAKIVGLINRSDLPPGQIGEMVVKGPQVMKGYWRPDGTIETKNVIKDGWLFTGDVAIMDPNGFFKIISRKRDTIMAGEFSVYPRDVEEVLYENSNVLEVAVVGIQSGSSGEVNEGNQKIKAFVVPRPGTTLTKEELLELCKTHLEEYAVPWEIEFREELPKSFVGKILRRMLTE
;
A
#
# COMPACT_ATOMS: atom_id res chain seq x y z
N MET A 1 22.75 10.83 -15.11
CA MET A 1 21.90 10.77 -16.33
C MET A 1 21.17 9.43 -16.53
N LYS A 2 21.54 8.34 -15.81
CA LYS A 2 20.89 7.01 -15.90
C LYS A 2 19.39 6.96 -15.56
N LYS A 3 18.87 7.90 -14.75
CA LYS A 3 17.50 7.85 -14.20
C LYS A 3 16.36 8.29 -15.14
N GLN A 4 16.65 8.74 -16.37
CA GLN A 4 15.61 9.00 -17.37
C GLN A 4 15.69 7.93 -18.47
N LEU A 5 15.11 6.76 -18.22
CA LEU A 5 14.89 5.77 -19.27
C LEU A 5 13.85 6.33 -20.24
N ARG A 6 14.31 6.62 -21.45
CA ARG A 6 13.47 7.18 -22.52
C ARG A 6 12.91 6.05 -23.37
N GLY A 7 11.74 5.56 -22.98
CA GLY A 7 10.77 5.14 -23.98
C GLY A 7 10.08 3.82 -23.74
N LEU A 8 8.89 3.91 -23.17
CA LEU A 8 7.63 3.42 -23.73
C LEU A 8 6.60 4.52 -23.41
N GLY A 9 5.71 4.85 -24.35
CA GLY A 9 4.64 5.80 -24.04
C GLY A 9 3.73 5.14 -23.03
N HIS A 10 3.67 5.64 -21.79
CA HIS A 10 2.87 5.05 -20.70
C HIS A 10 1.38 5.05 -21.07
N ARG A 11 0.95 3.97 -21.70
CA ARG A 11 -0.46 3.61 -21.86
C ARG A 11 -0.55 2.23 -21.22
N ASP A 12 -1.13 2.22 -20.01
CA ASP A 12 -1.56 1.02 -19.28
C ASP A 12 -0.54 0.32 -18.36
N ILE A 13 0.39 1.05 -17.71
CA ILE A 13 1.17 0.48 -16.60
C ILE A 13 0.23 0.17 -15.41
N GLN A 14 0.10 -1.12 -15.06
CA GLN A 14 -0.55 -1.56 -13.82
C GLN A 14 0.45 -1.59 -12.64
N LEU A 15 1.68 -2.08 -12.88
CA LEU A 15 2.76 -2.22 -11.88
C LEU A 15 3.91 -1.23 -12.13
N ASP A 16 4.27 -0.40 -11.15
CA ASP A 16 5.47 0.44 -11.21
C ASP A 16 6.73 -0.40 -10.89
N PHE A 17 7.46 -0.77 -11.94
CA PHE A 17 8.63 -1.65 -11.84
C PHE A 17 9.74 -1.11 -10.95
N SER A 18 9.85 0.21 -10.76
CA SER A 18 10.88 0.80 -9.89
C SER A 18 10.76 0.32 -8.45
N LEU A 19 9.52 0.04 -8.02
CA LEU A 19 9.22 -0.45 -6.67
C LEU A 19 9.72 -1.88 -6.45
N TYR A 20 9.90 -2.64 -7.53
CA TYR A 20 10.32 -4.04 -7.51
C TYR A 20 11.79 -4.23 -7.88
N ARG A 21 12.53 -3.14 -8.09
CA ARG A 21 13.95 -3.19 -8.42
C ARG A 21 14.79 -3.51 -7.19
N LYS A 22 15.71 -4.44 -7.36
CA LYS A 22 16.74 -4.84 -6.40
C LYS A 22 18.11 -4.57 -7.01
N GLU A 23 19.03 -4.11 -6.17
CA GLU A 23 20.46 -3.99 -6.52
C GLU A 23 21.16 -5.30 -6.14
N ILE A 24 21.82 -5.92 -7.12
CA ILE A 24 22.57 -7.16 -6.94
C ILE A 24 24.03 -6.88 -7.28
N PRO A 25 24.97 -7.04 -6.33
CA PRO A 25 26.38 -6.80 -6.60
C PRO A 25 26.90 -7.63 -7.77
N ILE A 26 27.69 -7.02 -8.65
CA ILE A 26 28.39 -7.74 -9.72
C ILE A 26 29.58 -8.45 -9.10
N GLN A 27 29.68 -9.76 -9.33
CA GLN A 27 30.76 -10.57 -8.77
C GLN A 27 32.13 -10.05 -9.22
N ASN A 28 33.11 -10.05 -8.31
CA ASN A 28 34.49 -9.60 -8.52
C ASN A 28 34.63 -8.09 -8.83
N LEU A 29 33.59 -7.28 -8.66
CA LEU A 29 33.67 -5.82 -8.79
C LEU A 29 33.21 -5.14 -7.49
N THR A 30 34.01 -4.18 -7.02
CA THR A 30 33.61 -3.30 -5.91
C THR A 30 32.69 -2.20 -6.41
N ASP A 31 31.63 -1.91 -5.65
CA ASP A 31 30.71 -0.78 -5.86
C ASP A 31 29.99 -0.75 -7.22
N ALA A 32 29.75 -1.91 -7.83
CA ALA A 32 28.96 -2.03 -9.05
C ALA A 32 27.83 -3.04 -8.87
N ASN A 33 26.59 -2.64 -9.23
CA ASN A 33 25.41 -3.47 -9.07
C ASN A 33 24.63 -3.66 -10.39
N LEU A 34 24.04 -4.83 -10.55
CA LEU A 34 22.94 -5.08 -11.47
C LEU A 34 21.65 -4.55 -10.87
N SER A 35 20.82 -3.91 -11.70
CA SER A 35 19.45 -3.59 -11.35
C SER A 35 18.52 -4.68 -11.86
N VAL A 36 17.77 -5.31 -10.97
CA VAL A 36 16.92 -6.45 -11.30
C VAL A 36 15.50 -6.21 -10.81
N ILE A 37 14.52 -6.29 -11.72
CA ILE A 37 13.11 -6.30 -11.34
C ILE A 37 12.78 -7.71 -10.81
N ASP A 38 12.30 -7.82 -9.58
CA ASP A 38 11.87 -9.09 -8.96
C ASP A 38 10.44 -8.94 -8.41
N ILE A 39 9.47 -9.49 -9.15
CA ILE A 39 8.06 -9.44 -8.82
C ILE A 39 7.60 -10.85 -8.47
N SER A 40 7.12 -11.04 -7.25
CA SER A 40 6.64 -12.34 -6.75
C SER A 40 5.21 -12.21 -6.24
N PRO A 41 4.21 -12.82 -6.88
CA PRO A 41 2.89 -12.99 -6.29
C PRO A 41 2.95 -14.02 -5.14
N GLU A 42 1.89 -14.09 -4.33
CA GLU A 42 1.82 -14.82 -3.05
C GLU A 42 2.04 -16.34 -3.16
N LYS A 43 1.79 -16.91 -4.34
CA LYS A 43 1.84 -18.36 -4.60
C LYS A 43 2.50 -18.72 -5.92
N ALA A 44 3.50 -17.95 -6.36
CA ALA A 44 4.25 -18.31 -7.56
C ALA A 44 4.98 -19.64 -7.35
N GLU A 45 4.52 -20.68 -8.04
CA GLU A 45 5.19 -22.00 -8.05
C GLU A 45 6.36 -22.02 -9.03
N LYS A 46 6.21 -21.30 -10.14
CA LYS A 46 7.23 -21.21 -11.21
C LYS A 46 7.82 -19.82 -11.29
N THR A 47 9.09 -19.78 -11.65
CA THR A 47 9.84 -18.54 -11.88
C THR A 47 10.19 -18.39 -13.34
N ILE A 48 9.96 -17.21 -13.91
CA ILE A 48 10.35 -16.83 -15.26
C ILE A 48 11.43 -15.74 -15.19
N VAL A 49 12.57 -16.01 -15.81
CA VAL A 49 13.67 -15.05 -15.95
C VAL A 49 13.69 -14.53 -17.38
N PHE A 50 13.55 -13.21 -17.56
CA PHE A 50 13.58 -12.56 -18.87
C PHE A 50 14.90 -11.83 -19.12
N ILE A 51 15.55 -12.10 -20.25
CA ILE A 51 16.81 -11.48 -20.67
C ILE A 51 16.57 -10.65 -21.94
N HIS A 52 16.84 -9.35 -21.85
CA HIS A 52 16.66 -8.42 -22.97
C HIS A 52 17.84 -8.48 -23.97
N GLY A 53 17.61 -7.99 -25.20
CA GLY A 53 18.62 -7.95 -26.26
C GLY A 53 19.69 -6.86 -26.10
N PHE A 54 20.63 -6.82 -27.06
CA PHE A 54 21.90 -6.06 -27.07
C PHE A 54 21.85 -4.57 -26.70
N ALA A 55 20.74 -3.87 -26.93
CA ALA A 55 20.58 -2.45 -26.57
C ALA A 55 19.31 -2.19 -25.75
N GLY A 56 18.74 -3.26 -25.19
CA GLY A 56 17.49 -3.26 -24.44
C GLY A 56 17.66 -2.86 -22.98
N CYS A 57 16.57 -3.00 -22.23
CA CYS A 57 16.51 -2.93 -20.77
C CYS A 57 15.36 -3.81 -20.28
N ALA A 58 15.25 -4.00 -18.98
CA ALA A 58 14.22 -4.82 -18.36
C ALA A 58 12.79 -4.37 -18.74
N GLU A 59 12.55 -3.07 -18.85
CA GLU A 59 11.25 -2.50 -19.25
C GLU A 59 10.85 -2.85 -20.70
N THR A 60 11.75 -3.38 -21.52
CA THR A 60 11.36 -3.90 -22.85
C THR A 60 10.46 -5.14 -22.78
N TRP A 61 10.29 -5.72 -21.59
CA TRP A 61 9.37 -6.82 -21.30
C TRP A 61 8.05 -6.37 -20.65
N GLU A 62 7.72 -5.07 -20.62
CA GLU A 62 6.55 -4.53 -19.89
C GLU A 62 5.25 -5.33 -20.10
N TYR A 63 4.93 -5.71 -21.34
CA TYR A 63 3.72 -6.47 -21.64
C TYR A 63 3.74 -7.91 -21.11
N GLN A 64 4.92 -8.53 -21.06
CA GLN A 64 5.11 -9.86 -20.50
C GLN A 64 5.09 -9.80 -18.98
N ILE A 65 5.75 -8.82 -18.37
CA ILE A 65 5.78 -8.64 -16.92
C ILE A 65 4.35 -8.45 -16.38
N ASN A 66 3.58 -7.52 -16.94
CA ASN A 66 2.19 -7.28 -16.48
C ASN A 66 1.26 -8.50 -16.73
N TYR A 67 1.61 -9.39 -17.65
CA TYR A 67 0.83 -10.60 -17.93
C TYR A 67 1.19 -11.73 -16.97
N PHE A 68 2.47 -12.10 -16.90
CA PHE A 68 2.93 -13.28 -16.16
C PHE A 68 3.09 -13.03 -14.66
N ALA A 69 3.33 -11.80 -14.20
CA ALA A 69 3.52 -11.52 -12.77
C ALA A 69 2.26 -11.71 -11.90
N LYS A 70 1.13 -12.09 -12.51
CA LYS A 70 -0.11 -12.47 -11.83
C LYS A 70 -0.02 -13.86 -11.21
N GLU A 71 0.73 -14.76 -11.84
CA GLU A 71 0.78 -16.19 -11.50
C GLU A 71 2.21 -16.67 -11.29
N PHE A 72 3.17 -16.10 -12.02
CA PHE A 72 4.58 -16.47 -11.99
C PHE A 72 5.39 -15.44 -11.21
N ARG A 73 6.47 -15.91 -10.56
CA ARG A 73 7.52 -15.00 -10.11
C ARG A 73 8.30 -14.57 -11.34
N VAL A 74 8.40 -13.27 -11.57
CA VAL A 74 9.00 -12.71 -12.79
C VAL A 74 10.24 -11.92 -12.39
N VAL A 75 11.39 -12.34 -12.94
CA VAL A 75 12.71 -11.77 -12.66
C VAL A 75 13.32 -11.24 -13.96
N ILE A 76 13.72 -9.96 -13.97
CA ILE A 76 14.21 -9.30 -15.19
C ILE A 76 15.42 -8.45 -14.83
N PRO A 77 16.65 -8.98 -15.02
CA PRO A 77 17.84 -8.17 -14.88
C PRO A 77 17.98 -7.18 -16.05
N ASP A 78 18.35 -5.95 -15.73
CA ASP A 78 19.10 -5.13 -16.67
C ASP A 78 20.50 -5.72 -16.78
N LEU A 79 20.95 -6.06 -18.00
CA LEU A 79 22.32 -6.52 -18.22
C LEU A 79 23.32 -5.49 -17.69
N ARG A 80 24.52 -5.93 -17.28
CA ARG A 80 25.59 -4.99 -16.90
C ARG A 80 25.76 -3.90 -17.97
N GLY A 81 25.82 -2.64 -17.53
CA GLY A 81 25.91 -1.47 -18.39
C GLY A 81 24.63 -1.06 -19.14
N HIS A 82 23.51 -1.76 -18.91
CA HIS A 82 22.20 -1.46 -19.48
C HIS A 82 21.22 -0.95 -18.43
N GLY A 83 20.17 -0.28 -18.90
CA GLY A 83 19.05 0.16 -18.08
C GLY A 83 19.50 0.92 -16.84
N GLN A 84 19.19 0.37 -15.67
CA GLN A 84 19.59 0.93 -14.38
C GLN A 84 20.81 0.24 -13.76
N SER A 85 21.39 -0.78 -14.41
CA SER A 85 22.61 -1.45 -13.95
C SER A 85 23.84 -0.55 -14.05
N ASP A 86 24.86 -0.86 -13.26
CA ASP A 86 26.15 -0.22 -13.35
C ASP A 86 26.92 -0.57 -14.61
N ALA A 87 27.71 0.39 -15.09
CA ALA A 87 28.44 0.30 -16.35
C ALA A 87 29.96 0.27 -16.10
N PRO A 88 30.47 -0.72 -15.33
CA PRO A 88 31.88 -0.80 -14.98
C PRO A 88 32.76 -0.96 -16.23
N TYR A 89 34.03 -0.56 -16.16
CA TYR A 89 34.96 -0.78 -17.27
C TYR A 89 35.49 -2.23 -17.25
N SER A 90 34.61 -3.21 -17.42
CA SER A 90 34.97 -4.61 -17.67
C SER A 90 35.01 -4.94 -19.17
N GLU A 91 35.30 -6.19 -19.51
CA GLU A 91 35.40 -6.63 -20.91
C GLU A 91 34.04 -6.94 -21.55
N TYR A 92 33.00 -7.15 -20.74
CA TYR A 92 31.66 -7.52 -21.18
C TYR A 92 31.65 -8.79 -22.04
N THR A 93 32.44 -9.81 -21.69
CA THR A 93 32.48 -11.08 -22.42
C THR A 93 31.20 -11.90 -22.21
N MET A 94 30.97 -12.90 -23.06
CA MET A 94 29.82 -13.79 -22.92
C MET A 94 29.82 -14.50 -21.56
N GLN A 95 30.98 -14.95 -21.11
CA GLN A 95 31.16 -15.57 -19.79
C GLN A 95 30.72 -14.62 -18.66
N GLU A 96 31.10 -13.35 -18.72
CA GLU A 96 30.68 -12.35 -17.74
C GLU A 96 29.16 -12.12 -17.73
N LEU A 97 28.52 -12.14 -18.91
CA LEU A 97 27.06 -11.97 -19.02
C LEU A 97 26.29 -13.20 -18.53
N VAL A 98 26.82 -14.41 -18.74
CA VAL A 98 26.26 -15.65 -18.19
C VAL A 98 26.42 -15.70 -16.67
N GLU A 99 27.59 -15.32 -16.15
CA GLU A 99 27.85 -15.25 -14.71
C GLU A 99 26.96 -14.23 -14.00
N ASP A 100 26.60 -13.13 -14.65
CA ASP A 100 25.61 -12.19 -14.12
C ASP A 100 24.26 -12.87 -13.86
N ILE A 101 23.74 -13.65 -14.82
CA ILE A 101 22.46 -14.35 -14.67
C ILE A 101 22.56 -15.35 -13.50
N TYR A 102 23.68 -16.05 -13.38
CA TYR A 102 23.93 -17.00 -12.29
C TYR A 102 24.05 -16.30 -10.93
N THR A 103 24.71 -15.14 -10.88
CA THR A 103 24.78 -14.29 -9.69
C THR A 103 23.40 -13.82 -9.26
N VAL A 104 22.58 -13.38 -10.22
CA VAL A 104 21.18 -13.00 -9.98
C VAL A 104 20.38 -14.18 -9.45
N SER A 105 20.56 -15.38 -10.03
CA SER A 105 19.81 -16.57 -9.61
C SER A 105 20.11 -16.96 -8.16
N LYS A 106 21.39 -16.90 -7.77
CA LYS A 106 21.85 -17.12 -6.39
C LYS A 106 21.38 -16.03 -5.43
N ALA A 107 21.60 -14.75 -5.78
CA ALA A 107 21.30 -13.62 -4.91
C ALA A 107 19.79 -13.51 -4.61
N LEU A 108 18.95 -13.82 -5.59
CA LEU A 108 17.49 -13.82 -5.44
C LEU A 108 16.91 -15.15 -4.94
N LYS A 109 17.76 -16.16 -4.71
CA LYS A 109 17.38 -17.52 -4.30
C LYS A 109 16.25 -18.05 -5.18
N LEU A 110 16.51 -18.10 -6.49
CA LEU A 110 15.56 -18.68 -7.42
C LEU A 110 15.38 -20.19 -7.11
N PRO A 111 14.23 -20.78 -7.47
CA PRO A 111 14.05 -22.23 -7.34
C PRO A 111 15.13 -22.99 -8.10
N GLU A 112 15.32 -24.27 -7.74
CA GLU A 112 16.33 -25.15 -8.36
C GLU A 112 16.22 -25.15 -9.89
N LYS A 113 14.98 -25.16 -10.41
CA LYS A 113 14.70 -24.99 -11.83
C LYS A 113 13.81 -23.77 -12.08
N PHE A 114 14.12 -23.02 -13.12
CA PHE A 114 13.30 -21.89 -13.58
C PHE A 114 13.19 -21.87 -15.12
N ILE A 115 12.27 -21.05 -15.63
CA ILE A 115 12.05 -20.86 -17.06
C ILE A 115 12.89 -19.67 -17.51
N LEU A 116 13.74 -19.86 -18.52
CA LEU A 116 14.61 -18.80 -19.04
C LEU A 116 14.13 -18.35 -20.41
N ILE A 117 13.91 -17.04 -20.57
CA ILE A 117 13.38 -16.43 -21.78
C ILE A 117 14.32 -15.33 -22.26
N GLY A 118 14.83 -15.45 -23.48
CA GLY A 118 15.75 -14.46 -24.06
C GLY A 118 15.22 -13.86 -25.35
N HIS A 119 15.42 -12.55 -25.54
CA HIS A 119 15.12 -11.86 -26.80
C HIS A 119 16.40 -11.45 -27.54
N SER A 120 16.48 -11.72 -28.84
CA SER A 120 17.60 -11.31 -29.70
C SER A 120 18.95 -11.78 -29.11
N PHE A 121 19.95 -10.91 -29.01
CA PHE A 121 21.23 -11.24 -28.36
C PHE A 121 21.09 -11.75 -26.93
N GLY A 122 20.04 -11.35 -26.20
CA GLY A 122 19.72 -11.91 -24.88
C GLY A 122 19.41 -13.40 -24.94
N GLY A 123 18.80 -13.87 -26.04
CA GLY A 123 18.62 -15.28 -26.32
C GLY A 123 19.93 -16.04 -26.54
N SER A 124 20.95 -15.42 -27.15
CA SER A 124 22.28 -16.02 -27.27
C SER A 124 22.96 -16.20 -25.91
N ILE A 125 22.79 -15.22 -25.00
CA ILE A 125 23.23 -15.37 -23.61
C ILE A 125 22.47 -16.53 -22.94
N CYS A 126 21.17 -16.67 -23.19
CA CYS A 126 20.39 -17.80 -22.67
C CYS A 126 20.83 -19.16 -23.23
N VAL A 127 21.26 -19.24 -24.49
CA VAL A 127 21.82 -20.48 -25.09
C VAL A 127 23.11 -20.89 -24.37
N GLU A 128 24.00 -19.94 -24.13
CA GLU A 128 25.25 -20.17 -23.38
C GLU A 128 24.95 -20.60 -21.94
N TYR A 129 24.03 -19.91 -21.27
CA TYR A 129 23.56 -20.28 -19.94
C TYR A 129 22.99 -21.70 -19.89
N ALA A 130 22.16 -22.07 -20.87
CA ALA A 130 21.55 -23.39 -20.93
C ALA A 130 22.57 -24.53 -21.14
N ASN A 131 23.71 -24.25 -21.79
CA ASN A 131 24.80 -25.21 -21.92
C ASN A 131 25.67 -25.28 -20.66
N ALA A 132 25.88 -24.14 -19.98
CA ALA A 132 26.69 -24.07 -18.76
C ALA A 132 25.96 -24.60 -17.51
N HIS A 133 24.65 -24.38 -17.43
CA HIS A 133 23.80 -24.71 -16.27
C HIS A 133 22.47 -25.37 -16.68
N PRO A 134 22.48 -26.47 -17.47
CA PRO A 134 21.25 -27.13 -17.94
C PRO A 134 20.39 -27.65 -16.78
N GLU A 135 21.00 -27.98 -15.64
CA GLU A 135 20.32 -28.46 -14.44
C GLU A 135 19.40 -27.42 -13.81
N GLN A 136 19.64 -26.13 -14.05
CA GLN A 136 18.86 -25.03 -13.50
C GLN A 136 17.65 -24.63 -14.35
N LEU A 137 17.47 -25.23 -15.53
CA LEU A 137 16.43 -24.85 -16.46
C LEU A 137 15.30 -25.89 -16.52
N GLU A 138 14.08 -25.43 -16.27
CA GLU A 138 12.87 -26.20 -16.55
C GLU A 138 12.56 -26.16 -18.06
N LYS A 139 12.60 -24.95 -18.64
CA LYS A 139 12.28 -24.67 -20.05
C LYS A 139 13.12 -23.50 -20.54
N LEU A 140 13.43 -23.51 -21.84
CA LEU A 140 14.13 -22.43 -22.53
C LEU A 140 13.25 -21.83 -23.63
N ILE A 141 13.13 -20.51 -23.70
CA ILE A 141 12.35 -19.82 -24.73
C ILE A 141 13.20 -18.77 -25.43
N LEU A 142 13.33 -18.87 -26.75
CA LEU A 142 14.17 -18.01 -27.57
C LEU A 142 13.29 -17.17 -28.52
N LEU A 143 13.30 -15.85 -28.34
CA LEU A 143 12.50 -14.92 -29.14
C LEU A 143 13.37 -14.14 -30.11
N SER A 144 13.16 -14.33 -31.41
CA SER A 144 13.92 -13.65 -32.47
C SER A 144 15.44 -13.73 -32.22
N THR A 145 15.91 -14.89 -31.77
CA THR A 145 17.30 -15.18 -31.46
C THR A 145 17.98 -15.73 -32.71
N GLY A 146 19.11 -15.15 -33.10
CA GLY A 146 19.91 -15.67 -34.22
C GLY A 146 20.97 -16.66 -33.74
N GLY A 147 21.37 -17.62 -34.58
CA GLY A 147 22.52 -18.49 -34.31
C GLY A 147 23.88 -17.84 -34.56
N GLU A 148 23.90 -16.72 -35.29
CA GLU A 148 25.02 -15.77 -35.39
C GLU A 148 24.52 -14.39 -35.83
N TYR A 149 25.40 -13.37 -35.78
CA TYR A 149 25.05 -11.98 -36.05
C TYR A 149 25.91 -11.36 -37.17
N PRO A 150 25.59 -11.62 -38.44
CA PRO A 150 26.37 -11.08 -39.56
C PRO A 150 26.21 -9.55 -39.64
N LEU A 151 27.27 -8.83 -39.28
CA LEU A 151 27.28 -7.37 -39.30
C LEU A 151 27.43 -6.84 -40.74
N ASN A 152 26.54 -5.92 -41.12
CA ASN A 152 26.64 -5.20 -42.40
C ASN A 152 27.87 -4.26 -42.43
N LYS A 153 28.25 -3.79 -43.63
CA LYS A 153 29.44 -2.93 -43.82
C LYS A 153 29.36 -1.62 -42.99
N ALA A 154 28.17 -1.05 -42.84
CA ALA A 154 27.97 0.18 -42.08
C ALA A 154 28.24 -0.02 -40.58
N SER A 155 27.71 -1.09 -39.97
CA SER A 155 27.95 -1.42 -38.56
C SER A 155 29.42 -1.65 -38.26
N LYS A 156 30.17 -2.29 -39.17
CA LYS A 156 31.62 -2.49 -39.06
C LYS A 156 32.42 -1.17 -39.10
N ILE A 157 31.92 -0.15 -39.78
CA ILE A 157 32.52 1.19 -39.83
C ILE A 157 32.22 1.96 -38.54
N VAL A 158 30.96 1.95 -38.11
CA VAL A 158 30.49 2.60 -36.87
C VAL A 158 31.26 2.09 -35.65
N GLU A 159 31.54 0.78 -35.58
CA GLU A 159 32.35 0.18 -34.51
C GLU A 159 33.77 0.76 -34.42
N LYS A 160 34.41 1.10 -35.55
CA LYS A 160 35.79 1.61 -35.56
C LYS A 160 35.90 3.06 -35.08
N ILE A 161 34.80 3.80 -35.03
CA ILE A 161 34.78 5.19 -34.58
C ILE A 161 35.09 5.25 -33.07
N PRO A 162 36.09 6.03 -32.62
CA PRO A 162 36.42 6.16 -31.20
C PRO A 162 35.25 6.64 -30.34
N THR A 163 35.17 6.20 -29.08
CA THR A 163 34.05 6.54 -28.15
C THR A 163 33.89 8.04 -27.92
N TRP A 164 34.99 8.80 -27.94
CA TRP A 164 34.97 10.25 -27.73
C TRP A 164 34.18 11.00 -28.80
N VAL A 165 34.06 10.45 -30.01
CA VAL A 165 33.27 11.04 -31.10
C VAL A 165 31.77 10.97 -30.80
N TYR A 166 31.32 9.93 -30.10
CA TYR A 166 29.93 9.77 -29.71
C TYR A 166 29.54 10.62 -28.51
N LYS A 167 30.49 10.91 -27.61
CA LYS A 167 30.25 11.52 -26.30
C LYS A 167 29.44 12.83 -26.35
N PRO A 168 29.71 13.80 -27.26
CA PRO A 168 28.92 15.04 -27.36
C PRO A 168 27.46 14.80 -27.74
N PHE A 169 27.19 13.77 -28.54
CA PHE A 169 25.86 13.48 -29.10
C PHE A 169 25.13 12.34 -28.37
N TRP A 170 25.81 11.63 -27.46
CA TRP A 170 25.28 10.43 -26.79
C TRP A 170 24.03 10.71 -25.93
N ARG A 171 23.84 11.97 -25.51
CA ARG A 171 22.60 12.42 -24.85
C ARG A 171 21.37 12.39 -25.78
N PHE A 172 21.59 12.45 -27.09
CA PHE A 172 20.57 12.41 -28.14
C PHE A 172 20.50 11.07 -28.86
N ARG A 173 21.16 10.04 -28.33
CA ARG A 173 21.13 8.69 -28.92
C ARG A 173 19.69 8.18 -29.08
N PRO A 174 19.45 7.25 -30.03
CA PRO A 174 18.19 6.49 -30.12
C PRO A 174 17.86 5.79 -28.80
N LYS A 175 16.71 5.09 -28.70
CA LYS A 175 16.33 4.32 -27.49
C LYS A 175 17.25 3.10 -27.22
N TRP A 176 18.53 3.37 -27.03
CA TRP A 176 19.58 2.45 -26.62
C TRP A 176 19.84 2.70 -25.14
N ASN A 177 19.53 1.69 -24.35
CA ASN A 177 19.55 1.81 -22.90
C ASN A 177 20.90 1.40 -22.29
N ALA A 178 21.98 1.37 -23.07
CA ALA A 178 23.33 1.13 -22.60
C ALA A 178 24.29 2.29 -22.93
N GLU A 179 25.38 2.35 -22.17
CA GLU A 179 26.47 3.31 -22.42
C GLU A 179 27.29 2.93 -23.67
N VAL A 180 27.93 3.92 -24.31
CA VAL A 180 28.60 3.71 -25.59
C VAL A 180 29.75 2.71 -25.49
N HIS A 181 30.54 2.74 -24.42
CA HIS A 181 31.66 1.83 -24.23
C HIS A 181 31.18 0.38 -24.04
N VAL A 182 30.04 0.20 -23.38
CA VAL A 182 29.39 -1.10 -23.15
C VAL A 182 29.01 -1.73 -24.48
N LEU A 183 28.27 -0.99 -25.31
CA LEU A 183 27.85 -1.47 -26.63
C LEU A 183 29.06 -1.81 -27.50
N LYS A 184 30.10 -0.96 -27.51
CA LYS A 184 31.31 -1.25 -28.29
C LYS A 184 32.04 -2.51 -27.83
N ARG A 185 32.21 -2.70 -26.52
CA ARG A 185 32.89 -3.89 -25.96
C ARG A 185 32.08 -5.16 -26.21
N MET A 186 30.76 -5.14 -25.97
CA MET A 186 29.90 -6.29 -26.28
C MET A 186 29.87 -6.63 -27.77
N MET A 187 29.93 -5.62 -28.65
CA MET A 187 30.04 -5.85 -30.09
C MET A 187 31.36 -6.56 -30.43
N ALA A 188 32.48 -6.03 -29.94
CA ALA A 188 33.81 -6.52 -30.24
C ALA A 188 34.09 -7.89 -29.64
N ASN A 189 33.69 -8.12 -28.39
CA ASN A 189 34.02 -9.33 -27.63
C ASN A 189 32.97 -10.44 -27.81
N ASN A 190 31.75 -10.12 -28.25
CA ASN A 190 30.69 -11.11 -28.43
C ASN A 190 30.07 -11.08 -29.84
N MET A 191 29.21 -10.11 -30.18
CA MET A 191 28.34 -10.21 -31.37
C MET A 191 29.10 -10.46 -32.67
N LYS A 192 30.30 -9.90 -32.83
CA LYS A 192 31.13 -10.07 -34.03
C LYS A 192 31.68 -11.49 -34.20
N HIS A 193 31.90 -12.20 -33.10
CA HIS A 193 32.61 -13.49 -33.08
C HIS A 193 31.74 -14.65 -32.63
N TRP A 194 30.57 -14.38 -32.05
CA TRP A 194 29.68 -15.40 -31.52
C TRP A 194 29.03 -16.21 -32.66
N LYS A 195 29.29 -17.52 -32.65
CA LYS A 195 28.69 -18.53 -33.52
C LYS A 195 28.17 -19.66 -32.65
N GLY A 196 26.88 -19.63 -32.33
CA GLY A 196 26.28 -20.53 -31.35
C GLY A 196 25.92 -21.92 -31.87
N TRP A 197 26.22 -22.26 -33.12
CA TRP A 197 25.64 -23.43 -33.80
C TRP A 197 25.86 -24.76 -33.08
N ASP A 198 27.05 -24.99 -32.53
CA ASP A 198 27.34 -26.23 -31.79
C ASP A 198 26.64 -26.23 -30.43
N LEU A 199 26.62 -25.09 -29.73
CA LEU A 199 25.90 -24.92 -28.46
C LEU A 199 24.38 -25.12 -28.63
N ILE A 200 23.82 -24.62 -29.73
CA ILE A 200 22.39 -24.74 -30.05
C ILE A 200 21.99 -26.21 -30.22
N LYS A 201 22.83 -27.00 -30.91
CA LYS A 201 22.60 -28.44 -31.11
C LYS A 201 22.75 -29.25 -29.82
N ASN A 202 23.50 -28.74 -28.86
CA ASN A 202 23.74 -29.37 -27.56
C ASN A 202 22.68 -29.03 -26.50
N ILE A 203 21.68 -28.19 -26.82
CA ILE A 203 20.60 -27.85 -25.89
C ILE A 203 19.79 -29.11 -25.57
N SER A 204 19.82 -29.54 -24.32
CA SER A 204 19.03 -30.66 -23.79
C SER A 204 17.72 -30.21 -23.14
N THR A 205 17.57 -28.91 -22.86
CA THR A 205 16.38 -28.34 -22.23
C THR A 205 15.21 -28.24 -23.22
N THR A 206 14.02 -28.63 -22.79
CA THR A 206 12.78 -28.45 -23.56
C THR A 206 12.61 -26.99 -24.00
N SER A 207 12.51 -26.75 -25.31
CA SER A 207 12.67 -25.42 -25.89
C SER A 207 11.51 -24.96 -26.77
N LEU A 208 11.22 -23.65 -26.73
CA LEU A 208 10.31 -22.95 -27.65
C LEU A 208 11.07 -21.85 -28.38
N VAL A 209 10.95 -21.82 -29.71
CA VAL A 209 11.51 -20.76 -30.56
C VAL A 209 10.38 -19.94 -31.17
N ILE A 210 10.37 -18.64 -30.89
CA ILE A 210 9.38 -17.69 -31.43
C ILE A 210 10.09 -16.73 -32.40
N MET A 211 9.71 -16.76 -33.67
CA MET A 211 10.28 -15.90 -34.71
C MET A 211 9.31 -14.82 -35.16
N GLY A 212 9.84 -13.71 -35.70
CA GLY A 212 9.06 -12.68 -36.36
C GLY A 212 9.24 -12.73 -37.88
N ALA A 213 8.13 -12.85 -38.62
CA ALA A 213 8.14 -13.04 -40.07
C ALA A 213 8.80 -11.93 -40.92
N ARG A 214 8.99 -10.72 -40.36
CA ARG A 214 9.51 -9.53 -41.08
C ARG A 214 10.75 -8.93 -40.42
N ASP A 215 11.58 -9.75 -39.78
CA ASP A 215 12.87 -9.28 -39.27
C ASP A 215 13.74 -8.72 -40.41
N LYS A 216 14.28 -7.51 -40.21
CA LYS A 216 15.19 -6.83 -41.14
C LYS A 216 16.53 -6.45 -40.48
N TYR A 217 16.71 -6.77 -39.20
CA TYR A 217 17.95 -6.47 -38.49
C TYR A 217 19.07 -7.44 -38.90
N PHE A 218 18.71 -8.73 -39.07
CA PHE A 218 19.61 -9.77 -39.54
C PHE A 218 18.95 -10.57 -40.68
N PRO A 219 19.74 -11.26 -41.52
CA PRO A 219 19.20 -12.13 -42.56
C PRO A 219 18.30 -13.22 -41.97
N ARG A 220 17.18 -13.51 -42.62
CA ARG A 220 16.17 -14.45 -42.11
C ARG A 220 16.71 -15.84 -41.75
N TRP A 221 17.69 -16.33 -42.52
CA TRP A 221 18.30 -17.64 -42.34
C TRP A 221 18.91 -17.84 -40.93
N VAL A 222 19.42 -16.78 -40.27
CA VAL A 222 20.04 -16.94 -38.94
C VAL A 222 19.03 -17.36 -37.87
N PHE A 223 17.75 -17.04 -38.08
CA PHE A 223 16.65 -17.39 -37.19
C PHE A 223 16.06 -18.75 -37.56
N GLU A 224 15.88 -19.01 -38.86
CA GLU A 224 15.34 -20.29 -39.36
C GLU A 224 16.28 -21.45 -39.07
N ASP A 225 17.58 -21.27 -39.31
CA ASP A 225 18.57 -22.30 -39.03
C ASP A 225 18.69 -22.56 -37.52
N LEU A 226 18.55 -21.53 -36.69
CA LEU A 226 18.48 -21.71 -35.23
C LEU A 226 17.25 -22.54 -34.87
N ALA A 227 16.06 -22.18 -35.38
CA ALA A 227 14.84 -22.91 -35.09
C ALA A 227 14.93 -24.39 -35.51
N ASN A 228 15.58 -24.68 -36.64
CA ASN A 228 15.81 -26.04 -37.13
C ASN A 228 16.91 -26.80 -36.36
N SER A 229 17.82 -26.08 -35.70
CA SER A 229 18.97 -26.67 -35.02
C SER A 229 18.73 -27.00 -33.54
N VAL A 230 17.74 -26.38 -32.89
CA VAL A 230 17.41 -26.68 -31.49
C VAL A 230 16.69 -28.05 -31.41
N PRO A 231 17.26 -29.07 -30.75
CA PRO A 231 16.66 -30.40 -30.72
C PRO A 231 15.25 -30.40 -30.12
N GLY A 232 14.27 -30.89 -30.89
CA GLY A 232 12.89 -31.07 -30.42
C GLY A 232 12.16 -29.78 -30.06
N ALA A 233 12.65 -28.60 -30.49
CA ALA A 233 12.01 -27.34 -30.17
C ALA A 233 10.63 -27.19 -30.81
N GLN A 234 9.68 -26.62 -30.06
CA GLN A 234 8.46 -26.09 -30.65
C GLN A 234 8.81 -24.79 -31.39
N ILE A 235 8.31 -24.62 -32.62
CA ILE A 235 8.60 -23.44 -33.44
C ILE A 235 7.31 -22.68 -33.72
N ILE A 236 7.29 -21.38 -33.44
CA ILE A 236 6.15 -20.49 -33.69
C ILE A 236 6.64 -19.27 -34.47
N ASP A 237 6.09 -19.06 -35.68
CA ASP A 237 6.28 -17.83 -36.44
C ASP A 237 5.09 -16.87 -36.20
N VAL A 238 5.36 -15.72 -35.60
CA VAL A 238 4.36 -14.67 -35.35
C VAL A 238 4.31 -13.75 -36.57
N GLY A 239 3.42 -14.09 -37.51
CA GLY A 239 3.20 -13.37 -38.76
C GLY A 239 3.04 -11.84 -38.59
N ALA A 240 3.61 -11.10 -39.54
CA ALA A 240 3.63 -9.63 -39.64
C ALA A 240 4.46 -8.84 -38.60
N SER A 241 5.08 -9.50 -37.62
CA SER A 241 5.99 -8.85 -36.66
C SER A 241 7.43 -8.70 -37.19
N LYS A 242 8.10 -7.63 -36.77
CA LYS A 242 9.54 -7.39 -36.99
C LYS A 242 10.36 -7.93 -35.80
N HIS A 243 11.62 -7.51 -35.69
CA HIS A 243 12.59 -7.96 -34.68
C HIS A 243 12.12 -7.87 -33.22
N LYS A 244 11.29 -6.88 -32.85
CA LYS A 244 10.77 -6.71 -31.49
C LYS A 244 9.39 -7.34 -31.32
N VAL A 245 9.28 -8.62 -31.65
CA VAL A 245 8.01 -9.37 -31.65
C VAL A 245 7.27 -9.31 -30.31
N GLN A 246 8.00 -9.30 -29.19
CA GLN A 246 7.48 -9.20 -27.82
C GLN A 246 6.78 -7.87 -27.53
N LEU A 247 7.08 -6.80 -28.29
CA LEU A 247 6.42 -5.50 -28.21
C LEU A 247 5.32 -5.36 -29.26
N GLU A 248 5.61 -5.73 -30.51
CA GLU A 248 4.68 -5.51 -31.64
C GLU A 248 3.47 -6.44 -31.61
N ARG A 249 3.65 -7.68 -31.13
CA ARG A 249 2.62 -8.72 -31.09
C ARG A 249 2.57 -9.40 -29.73
N HIS A 250 2.74 -8.62 -28.67
CA HIS A 250 2.84 -9.10 -27.29
C HIS A 250 1.74 -10.09 -26.89
N LYS A 251 0.47 -9.88 -27.28
CA LYS A 251 -0.61 -10.84 -26.98
C LYS A 251 -0.42 -12.22 -27.61
N ALA A 252 0.14 -12.29 -28.82
CA ALA A 252 0.41 -13.56 -29.48
C ALA A 252 1.61 -14.28 -28.83
N VAL A 253 2.64 -13.50 -28.47
CA VAL A 253 3.82 -14.00 -27.75
C VAL A 253 3.42 -14.54 -26.37
N ASN A 254 2.63 -13.81 -25.60
CA ASN A 254 2.19 -14.25 -24.27
C ASN A 254 1.43 -15.57 -24.33
N ARG A 255 0.47 -15.71 -25.27
CA ARG A 255 -0.26 -16.98 -25.48
C ARG A 255 0.65 -18.14 -25.90
N ALA A 256 1.68 -17.88 -26.70
CA ALA A 256 2.63 -18.90 -27.12
C ALA A 256 3.47 -19.39 -25.93
N ILE A 257 3.99 -18.46 -25.13
CA ILE A 257 4.78 -18.75 -23.92
C ILE A 257 3.92 -19.53 -22.91
N GLU A 258 2.72 -19.04 -22.60
CA GLU A 258 1.77 -19.66 -21.66
C GLU A 258 1.46 -21.11 -22.04
N ARG A 259 1.00 -21.35 -23.28
CA ARG A 259 0.71 -22.71 -23.79
C ARG A 259 1.89 -23.66 -23.66
N PHE A 260 3.10 -23.16 -23.92
CA PHE A 260 4.30 -23.96 -23.83
C PHE A 260 4.69 -24.27 -22.38
N ILE A 261 4.50 -23.31 -21.46
CA ILE A 261 4.75 -23.52 -20.03
C ILE A 261 3.76 -24.54 -19.45
N GLU A 262 2.49 -24.47 -19.84
CA GLU A 262 1.39 -25.30 -19.33
C GLU A 262 1.26 -26.68 -19.99
N GLY A 263 1.91 -26.93 -21.13
CA GLY A 263 1.93 -28.25 -21.77
C GLY A 263 0.83 -28.49 -22.81
N GLY A 264 0.23 -27.44 -23.39
CA GLY A 264 -0.53 -27.52 -24.64
C GLY A 264 -1.95 -28.08 -24.60
N GLN A 265 -2.42 -28.67 -23.49
CA GLN A 265 -3.84 -29.03 -23.33
C GLN A 265 -4.55 -28.00 -22.47
N ARG A 266 -5.33 -27.13 -23.14
CA ARG A 266 -6.44 -26.48 -22.44
C ARG A 266 -7.45 -27.60 -22.16
N LEU A 267 -7.68 -27.93 -20.89
CA LEU A 267 -8.92 -28.59 -20.49
C LEU A 267 -10.06 -27.82 -21.17
N SER A 268 -11.03 -28.54 -21.74
CA SER A 268 -12.24 -27.91 -22.31
C SER A 268 -12.76 -26.85 -21.33
N TRP A 269 -13.44 -25.79 -21.80
CA TRP A 269 -14.14 -24.86 -20.87
C TRP A 269 -15.15 -25.60 -19.95
N ARG A 270 -15.43 -26.88 -20.23
CA ARG A 270 -16.22 -27.81 -19.41
C ARG A 270 -15.42 -28.59 -18.37
N GLU A 271 -14.10 -28.57 -18.42
CA GLU A 271 -13.19 -29.42 -17.64
C GLU A 271 -12.17 -28.59 -16.82
N GLU A 272 -12.35 -27.26 -16.72
CA GLU A 272 -11.60 -26.39 -15.79
C GLU A 272 -11.95 -26.75 -14.34
N GLY A 273 -11.33 -27.79 -13.80
CA GLY A 273 -11.61 -28.26 -12.44
C GLY A 273 -10.57 -29.26 -11.95
N SER A 274 -9.29 -28.92 -11.92
CA SER A 274 -8.30 -29.78 -11.24
C SER A 274 -7.00 -29.14 -10.77
N SER A 275 -6.92 -27.82 -10.61
CA SER A 275 -5.93 -27.21 -9.70
C SER A 275 -6.70 -26.50 -8.60
N LEU A 276 -6.28 -26.66 -7.34
CA LEU A 276 -6.89 -25.95 -6.22
C LEU A 276 -6.64 -24.45 -6.42
N SER A 277 -7.58 -23.78 -7.05
CA SER A 277 -7.53 -22.35 -7.29
C SER A 277 -7.57 -21.64 -5.94
N PRO A 278 -6.96 -20.45 -5.77
CA PRO A 278 -7.21 -19.60 -4.60
C PRO A 278 -8.68 -19.46 -4.24
N ILE A 279 -9.56 -19.56 -5.23
CA ILE A 279 -11.02 -19.55 -5.11
C ILE A 279 -11.56 -20.69 -4.23
N ASP A 280 -10.91 -21.85 -4.20
CA ASP A 280 -11.41 -23.04 -3.51
C ASP A 280 -11.33 -22.93 -1.98
N TYR A 281 -10.42 -22.09 -1.46
CA TYR A 281 -10.28 -21.80 -0.02
C TYR A 281 -10.51 -20.33 0.35
N ARG A 282 -10.66 -19.42 -0.64
CA ARG A 282 -11.05 -18.01 -0.46
C ARG A 282 -12.36 -17.75 -1.21
N PRO A 283 -13.54 -18.07 -0.63
CA PRO A 283 -14.83 -17.95 -1.32
C PRO A 283 -15.11 -16.53 -1.84
N TRP A 284 -14.62 -15.51 -1.13
CA TRP A 284 -14.79 -14.10 -1.49
C TRP A 284 -14.10 -13.68 -2.79
N LEU A 285 -13.14 -14.45 -3.31
CA LEU A 285 -12.46 -14.09 -4.57
C LEU A 285 -13.41 -14.10 -5.77
N LYS A 286 -14.50 -14.87 -5.70
CA LYS A 286 -15.56 -14.88 -6.72
C LYS A 286 -16.31 -13.54 -6.80
N SER A 287 -16.28 -12.78 -5.71
CA SER A 287 -16.97 -11.49 -5.54
C SER A 287 -16.05 -10.30 -5.89
N TYR A 288 -14.82 -10.55 -6.34
CA TYR A 288 -13.93 -9.48 -6.82
C TYR A 288 -14.43 -8.96 -8.16
N GLY A 289 -14.43 -7.64 -8.33
CA GLY A 289 -14.72 -7.03 -9.63
C GLY A 289 -13.64 -7.35 -10.66
N ASP A 290 -13.99 -7.31 -11.95
CA ASP A 290 -13.13 -7.70 -13.09
C ASP A 290 -11.74 -7.05 -13.14
N TYR A 291 -11.57 -5.90 -12.49
CA TYR A 291 -10.33 -5.12 -12.46
C TYR A 291 -9.53 -5.27 -11.16
N THR A 292 -10.04 -6.03 -10.21
CA THR A 292 -9.38 -6.28 -8.92
C THR A 292 -8.57 -7.58 -9.03
N PRO A 293 -7.23 -7.52 -8.89
CA PRO A 293 -6.41 -8.72 -8.95
C PRO A 293 -6.65 -9.62 -7.73
N LEU A 294 -6.70 -10.94 -7.93
CA LEU A 294 -6.88 -11.93 -6.85
C LEU A 294 -5.78 -11.85 -5.78
N THR A 295 -4.56 -11.55 -6.22
CA THR A 295 -3.41 -11.27 -5.36
C THR A 295 -2.62 -10.09 -5.94
N VAL A 296 -1.94 -9.33 -5.09
CA VAL A 296 -1.02 -8.28 -5.55
C VAL A 296 0.42 -8.61 -5.15
N PRO A 297 1.40 -8.40 -6.04
CA PRO A 297 2.79 -8.55 -5.67
C PRO A 297 3.19 -7.39 -4.75
N ILE A 298 3.68 -7.73 -3.56
CA ILE A 298 4.04 -6.75 -2.53
C ILE A 298 5.54 -6.41 -2.65
N PRO A 299 5.90 -5.15 -2.95
CA PRO A 299 7.29 -4.75 -3.06
C PRO A 299 8.07 -4.97 -1.76
N ASN A 300 9.24 -5.62 -1.85
CA ASN A 300 10.09 -5.86 -0.69
C ASN A 300 11.05 -4.68 -0.43
N GLN A 301 10.51 -3.54 0.00
CA GLN A 301 11.29 -2.32 0.23
C GLN A 301 10.76 -1.50 1.41
N PRO A 302 11.56 -0.56 1.96
CA PRO A 302 11.06 0.42 2.91
C PRO A 302 10.01 1.36 2.30
N LEU A 303 8.99 1.71 3.08
CA LEU A 303 7.87 2.57 2.65
C LEU A 303 8.30 3.91 2.03
N PHE A 304 9.41 4.51 2.49
CA PHE A 304 9.88 5.80 1.98
C PHE A 304 10.31 5.75 0.50
N LYS A 305 10.54 4.55 -0.06
CA LYS A 305 10.85 4.39 -1.48
C LYS A 305 9.73 4.83 -2.40
N PHE A 306 8.47 4.84 -1.95
CA PHE A 306 7.37 5.45 -2.73
C PHE A 306 7.60 6.95 -2.97
N LEU A 307 8.04 7.69 -1.95
CA LEU A 307 8.33 9.11 -2.09
C LEU A 307 9.53 9.36 -3.01
N GLU A 308 10.60 8.58 -2.86
CA GLU A 308 11.78 8.68 -3.73
C GLU A 308 11.43 8.38 -5.19
N THR A 309 10.60 7.37 -5.42
CA THR A 309 10.13 6.99 -6.75
C THR A 309 9.33 8.13 -7.36
N ALA A 310 8.32 8.65 -6.66
CA ALA A 310 7.55 9.79 -7.15
C ALA A 310 8.44 11.04 -7.41
N ALA A 311 9.40 11.34 -6.54
CA ALA A 311 10.33 12.45 -6.72
C ALA A 311 11.27 12.29 -7.91
N ASN A 312 11.67 11.06 -8.25
CA ASN A 312 12.52 10.78 -9.40
C ASN A 312 11.74 10.82 -10.73
N TRP A 313 10.52 10.28 -10.74
CA TRP A 313 9.76 10.07 -11.98
C TRP A 313 8.85 11.25 -12.36
N ILE A 314 8.25 11.91 -11.37
CA ILE A 314 7.37 13.06 -11.57
C ILE A 314 7.81 14.24 -10.68
N PRO A 315 9.08 14.68 -10.78
CA PRO A 315 9.68 15.65 -9.86
C PRO A 315 8.89 16.96 -9.73
N HIS A 316 8.27 17.42 -10.82
CA HIS A 316 7.53 18.68 -10.90
C HIS A 316 6.05 18.55 -10.54
N ARG A 317 5.55 17.33 -10.32
CA ARG A 317 4.16 17.10 -9.94
C ARG A 317 3.96 17.58 -8.50
N ILE A 318 2.87 18.32 -8.26
CA ILE A 318 2.51 18.80 -6.92
C ILE A 318 2.21 17.58 -6.03
N ALA A 319 2.94 17.43 -4.92
CA ALA A 319 2.73 16.42 -3.90
C ALA A 319 1.75 16.90 -2.83
N THR A 320 1.92 18.11 -2.30
CA THR A 320 1.06 18.64 -1.24
C THR A 320 0.53 20.03 -1.59
N ILE A 321 -0.71 20.29 -1.14
CA ILE A 321 -1.35 21.60 -1.16
C ILE A 321 -1.82 21.89 0.26
N PHE A 322 -1.39 23.04 0.79
CA PHE A 322 -1.74 23.49 2.14
C PHE A 322 -2.02 24.99 2.13
N TYR A 323 -3.31 25.37 2.20
CA TYR A 323 -3.79 26.76 2.15
C TYR A 323 -3.16 27.61 1.02
N GLY A 324 -3.01 27.02 -0.16
CA GLY A 324 -2.44 27.68 -1.35
C GLY A 324 -0.94 27.48 -1.53
N SER A 325 -0.20 27.13 -0.46
CA SER A 325 1.18 26.68 -0.57
C SER A 325 1.25 25.31 -1.25
N LYS A 326 2.23 25.13 -2.13
CA LYS A 326 2.39 23.93 -2.96
C LYS A 326 3.82 23.41 -2.83
N LEU A 327 3.97 22.11 -2.57
CA LEU A 327 5.25 21.43 -2.72
C LEU A 327 5.14 20.43 -3.86
N THR A 328 6.13 20.44 -4.75
CA THR A 328 6.33 19.36 -5.73
C THR A 328 6.95 18.14 -5.07
N TYR A 329 6.89 16.97 -5.72
CA TYR A 329 7.53 15.76 -5.19
C TYR A 329 9.05 15.91 -5.01
N SER A 330 9.73 16.60 -5.92
CA SER A 330 11.16 16.90 -5.78
C SER A 330 11.43 17.80 -4.56
N GLN A 331 10.64 18.85 -4.37
CA GLN A 331 10.76 19.73 -3.20
C GLN A 331 10.43 19.02 -1.88
N LEU A 332 9.38 18.19 -1.87
CA LEU A 332 9.02 17.41 -0.69
C LEU A 332 10.12 16.43 -0.31
N ASN A 333 10.66 15.67 -1.27
CA ASN A 333 11.75 14.73 -1.02
C ASN A 333 13.05 15.44 -0.59
N LYS A 334 13.33 16.63 -1.13
CA LYS A 334 14.42 17.50 -0.65
C LYS A 334 14.26 17.86 0.83
N LEU A 335 13.09 18.37 1.22
CA LEU A 335 12.81 18.72 2.62
C LEU A 335 12.88 17.50 3.54
N VAL A 336 12.41 16.34 3.07
CA VAL A 336 12.53 15.06 3.78
C VAL A 336 14.00 14.68 3.97
N ASN A 337 14.84 14.74 2.94
CA ASN A 337 16.27 14.44 3.05
C ASN A 337 16.97 15.40 4.03
N GLN A 338 16.72 16.70 3.92
CA GLN A 338 17.25 17.70 4.84
C GLN A 338 16.84 17.41 6.29
N PHE A 339 15.57 17.09 6.51
CA PHE A 339 15.09 16.78 7.85
C PHE A 339 15.59 15.42 8.38
N SER A 340 15.88 14.45 7.51
CA SER A 340 16.57 13.21 7.87
C SER A 340 17.98 13.49 8.42
N HIS A 341 18.74 14.39 7.79
CA HIS A 341 20.04 14.85 8.30
C HIS A 341 19.92 15.54 9.65
N VAL A 342 18.89 16.38 9.85
CA VAL A 342 18.62 17.01 11.15
C VAL A 342 18.38 15.96 12.23
N LEU A 343 17.46 15.00 12.01
CA LEU A 343 17.16 13.96 12.98
C LEU A 343 18.40 13.10 13.29
N HIS A 344 19.16 12.71 12.26
CA HIS A 344 20.39 11.95 12.43
C HIS A 344 21.45 12.75 13.21
N GLY A 345 21.63 14.05 12.93
CA GLY A 345 22.52 14.95 13.66
C GLY A 345 22.10 15.18 15.12
N LEU A 346 20.80 15.08 15.42
CA LEU A 346 20.30 15.03 16.80
C LEU A 346 20.53 13.67 17.48
N GLY A 347 21.16 12.73 16.79
CA GLY A 347 21.54 11.42 17.29
C GLY A 347 20.46 10.37 17.16
N VAL A 348 19.38 10.59 16.40
CA VAL A 348 18.38 9.55 16.12
C VAL A 348 19.04 8.46 15.26
N LYS A 349 19.05 7.23 15.78
CA LYS A 349 19.59 6.05 15.10
C LYS A 349 18.46 5.14 14.62
N LYS A 350 18.80 4.16 13.78
CA LYS A 350 17.89 3.09 13.38
C LYS A 350 17.25 2.43 14.63
N GLY A 351 15.94 2.32 14.67
CA GLY A 351 15.16 1.80 15.81
C GLY A 351 14.79 2.83 16.89
N ASP A 352 15.34 4.05 16.85
CA ASP A 352 14.95 5.12 17.78
C ASP A 352 13.54 5.65 17.42
N ARG A 353 12.74 5.96 18.45
CA ARG A 353 11.37 6.44 18.29
C ARG A 353 11.33 7.96 18.14
N VAL A 354 10.60 8.45 17.14
CA VAL A 354 10.30 9.88 16.93
C VAL A 354 8.80 10.08 17.01
N MET A 355 8.35 10.79 18.05
CA MET A 355 6.94 11.09 18.27
C MET A 355 6.51 12.29 17.43
N ILE A 356 5.46 12.14 16.63
CA ILE A 356 4.92 13.23 15.82
C ILE A 356 3.53 13.60 16.32
N ILE A 357 3.42 14.82 16.82
CA ILE A 357 2.19 15.42 17.36
C ILE A 357 1.85 16.63 16.48
N LEU A 358 1.50 16.34 15.23
CA LEU A 358 1.17 17.35 14.22
C LEU A 358 -0.18 17.04 13.59
N PRO A 359 -1.01 18.06 13.30
CA PRO A 359 -2.18 17.86 12.48
C PRO A 359 -1.78 17.65 11.01
N ASN A 360 -2.77 17.45 10.14
CA ASN A 360 -2.56 17.28 8.70
C ASN A 360 -1.89 18.50 8.07
N THR A 361 -0.57 18.43 7.93
CA THR A 361 0.30 19.51 7.49
C THR A 361 1.43 18.95 6.63
N PRO A 362 2.06 19.75 5.75
CA PRO A 362 3.24 19.29 5.02
C PRO A 362 4.37 18.82 5.95
N GLN A 363 4.53 19.46 7.12
CA GLN A 363 5.53 19.13 8.13
C GLN A 363 5.30 17.74 8.74
N MET A 364 4.04 17.31 8.92
CA MET A 364 3.70 15.96 9.35
C MET A 364 4.24 14.92 8.34
N ILE A 365 4.04 15.15 7.04
CA ILE A 365 4.54 14.26 5.98
C ILE A 365 6.08 14.28 5.94
N ILE A 366 6.69 15.47 6.06
CA ILE A 366 8.15 15.62 6.09
C ILE A 366 8.75 14.83 7.26
N ALA A 367 8.22 15.04 8.47
CA ALA A 367 8.67 14.35 9.68
C ALA A 367 8.50 12.84 9.61
N TYR A 368 7.36 12.38 9.08
CA TYR A 368 7.05 10.97 8.87
C TYR A 368 8.09 10.30 7.96
N TYR A 369 8.25 10.78 6.72
CA TYR A 369 9.18 10.17 5.77
C TYR A 369 10.65 10.37 6.16
N ALA A 370 11.01 11.47 6.81
CA ALA A 370 12.38 11.71 7.24
C ALA A 370 12.84 10.73 8.32
N THR A 371 11.94 10.43 9.26
CA THR A 371 12.16 9.43 10.32
C THR A 371 12.35 8.05 9.71
N LEU A 372 11.47 7.66 8.78
CA LEU A 372 11.54 6.39 8.06
C LEU A 372 12.84 6.21 7.27
N LYS A 373 13.34 7.26 6.62
CA LYS A 373 14.58 7.22 5.81
C LYS A 373 15.84 6.88 6.60
N ILE A 374 15.88 7.25 7.88
CA ILE A 374 17.02 6.95 8.77
C ILE A 374 16.80 5.65 9.58
N GLY A 375 15.75 4.89 9.25
CA GLY A 375 15.36 3.67 9.96
C GLY A 375 14.81 3.95 11.37
N GLY A 376 14.43 5.19 11.67
CA GLY A 376 13.73 5.55 12.90
C GLY A 376 12.29 5.06 12.88
N VAL A 377 11.71 4.89 14.07
CA VAL A 377 10.34 4.42 14.27
C VAL A 377 9.44 5.63 14.50
N VAL A 378 8.48 5.86 13.63
CA VAL A 378 7.50 6.92 13.81
C VAL A 378 6.53 6.52 14.92
N VAL A 379 6.30 7.39 15.91
CA VAL A 379 5.23 7.19 16.90
C VAL A 379 4.14 8.21 16.66
N LEU A 380 2.92 7.74 16.41
CA LEU A 380 1.74 8.58 16.22
C LEU A 380 0.81 8.39 17.41
N SER A 381 0.56 9.47 18.15
CA SER A 381 -0.45 9.46 19.21
C SER A 381 -1.83 9.21 18.63
N ASN A 382 -2.68 8.59 19.44
CA ASN A 382 -4.12 8.59 19.19
C ASN A 382 -4.60 10.06 19.03
N PRO A 383 -5.33 10.42 17.95
CA PRO A 383 -5.89 11.77 17.77
C PRO A 383 -6.74 12.26 18.96
N ASP A 384 -7.34 11.35 19.72
CA ASP A 384 -8.16 11.64 20.90
C ASP A 384 -7.36 11.83 22.19
N ALA A 385 -6.04 11.61 22.15
CA ALA A 385 -5.23 11.64 23.35
C ALA A 385 -5.10 13.08 23.88
N ASP A 386 -5.50 13.27 25.13
CA ASP A 386 -5.20 14.48 25.88
C ASP A 386 -3.71 14.54 26.28
N GLY A 387 -3.29 15.65 26.88
CA GLY A 387 -1.91 15.86 27.31
C GLY A 387 -1.34 14.77 28.24
N PRO A 388 -2.02 14.39 29.35
CA PRO A 388 -1.63 13.25 30.18
C PRO A 388 -1.51 11.94 29.40
N ALA A 389 -2.46 11.63 28.50
CA ALA A 389 -2.39 10.43 27.69
C ALA A 389 -1.18 10.45 26.75
N ILE A 390 -0.91 11.59 26.10
CA ILE A 390 0.28 11.78 25.26
C ILE A 390 1.56 11.61 26.08
N LEU A 391 1.64 12.16 27.30
CA LEU A 391 2.78 11.98 28.20
C LEU A 391 3.02 10.49 28.50
N LYS A 392 1.96 9.75 28.86
CA LYS A 392 2.05 8.29 29.08
C LYS A 392 2.58 7.56 27.84
N GLN A 393 2.12 7.93 26.65
CA GLN A 393 2.56 7.34 25.38
C GLN A 393 4.04 7.64 25.09
N ILE A 394 4.50 8.87 25.37
CA ILE A 394 5.91 9.27 25.20
C ILE A 394 6.81 8.45 26.12
N ILE A 395 6.43 8.30 27.39
CA ILE A 395 7.17 7.50 28.37
C ILE A 395 7.20 6.04 27.94
N GLN A 396 6.04 5.48 27.58
CA GLN A 396 5.91 4.10 27.13
C GLN A 396 6.77 3.79 25.91
N THR A 397 6.83 4.70 24.94
CA THR A 397 7.59 4.52 23.70
C THR A 397 9.05 4.92 23.82
N GLN A 398 9.43 5.57 24.93
CA GLN A 398 10.75 6.14 25.14
C GLN A 398 11.18 6.96 23.90
N ALA A 399 10.29 7.83 23.42
CA ALA A 399 10.57 8.66 22.25
C ALA A 399 11.79 9.54 22.51
N LYS A 400 12.70 9.63 21.53
CA LYS A 400 13.94 10.41 21.62
C LYS A 400 13.76 11.85 21.18
N VAL A 401 12.86 12.04 20.21
CA VAL A 401 12.51 13.34 19.64
C VAL A 401 10.99 13.46 19.61
N ILE A 402 10.48 14.62 19.98
CA ILE A 402 9.09 15.03 19.77
C ILE A 402 9.07 16.12 18.70
N ILE A 403 8.16 16.01 17.76
CA ILE A 403 7.89 17.02 16.75
C ILE A 403 6.46 17.50 16.94
N THR A 404 6.27 18.80 17.19
CA THR A 404 4.96 19.36 17.51
C THR A 404 4.76 20.78 16.95
N LEU A 405 3.53 21.28 17.04
CA LEU A 405 3.21 22.68 16.77
C LEU A 405 3.70 23.59 17.88
N GLN A 406 4.06 24.83 17.56
CA GLN A 406 4.47 25.84 18.54
C GLN A 406 3.39 26.05 19.61
N GLU A 407 2.13 25.99 19.20
CA GLU A 407 0.95 26.14 20.03
C GLU A 407 0.89 25.06 21.14
N PHE A 408 1.49 23.89 20.92
CA PHE A 408 1.50 22.77 21.86
C PHE A 408 2.82 22.64 22.62
N TYR A 409 3.70 23.63 22.54
CA TYR A 409 5.00 23.62 23.23
C TYR A 409 4.88 23.56 24.76
N GLY A 410 3.79 24.09 25.34
CA GLY A 410 3.54 24.04 26.79
C GLY A 410 3.52 22.61 27.33
N LEU A 411 2.93 21.67 26.59
CA LEU A 411 2.95 20.23 26.90
C LEU A 411 4.37 19.69 27.01
N THR A 412 5.25 20.13 26.10
CA THR A 412 6.62 19.64 25.99
C THR A 412 7.53 20.10 27.12
N LYS A 413 7.27 21.27 27.74
CA LYS A 413 8.02 21.73 28.93
C LYS A 413 7.83 20.80 30.12
N ILE A 414 6.63 20.24 30.30
CA ILE A 414 6.34 19.28 31.37
C ILE A 414 7.19 18.02 31.17
N ILE A 415 7.25 17.53 29.93
CA ILE A 415 8.01 16.33 29.56
C ILE A 415 9.52 16.57 29.73
N GLN A 416 10.04 17.70 29.25
CA GLN A 416 11.47 18.01 29.33
C GLN A 416 12.00 18.15 30.77
N LYS A 417 11.13 18.50 31.73
CA LYS A 417 11.50 18.49 33.16
C LYS A 417 11.70 17.09 33.73
N GLN A 418 11.03 16.08 33.16
CA GLN A 418 11.04 14.70 33.66
C GLN A 418 11.98 13.80 32.85
N PHE A 419 12.19 14.10 31.56
CA PHE A 419 13.00 13.27 30.66
C PHE A 419 13.87 14.15 29.75
N PRO A 420 15.13 13.76 29.48
CA PRO A 420 16.01 14.45 28.53
C PRO A 420 15.57 14.18 27.08
N ILE A 421 14.45 14.78 26.67
CA ILE A 421 13.88 14.64 25.33
C ILE A 421 14.13 15.88 24.47
N LYS A 422 14.44 15.66 23.19
CA LYS A 422 14.61 16.75 22.22
C LYS A 422 13.25 17.11 21.62
N VAL A 423 12.93 18.39 21.61
CA VAL A 423 11.67 18.90 21.07
C VAL A 423 11.98 19.75 19.85
N ILE A 424 11.31 19.45 18.73
CA ILE A 424 11.34 20.22 17.48
C ILE A 424 9.96 20.84 17.28
N VAL A 425 9.95 22.12 16.94
CA VAL A 425 8.74 22.90 16.80
C VAL A 425 8.50 23.27 15.34
N THR A 426 7.23 23.34 14.94
CA THR A 426 6.80 23.76 13.61
C THR A 426 5.85 24.96 13.70
N GLU A 427 5.87 25.83 12.68
CA GLU A 427 5.07 27.06 12.64
C GLU A 427 4.01 26.99 11.55
N LEU A 428 2.75 27.28 11.90
CA LEU A 428 1.67 27.42 10.93
C LEU A 428 1.37 28.87 10.55
N ARG A 429 1.61 29.83 11.45
CA ARG A 429 1.30 31.26 11.25
C ARG A 429 1.89 31.87 9.99
N LYS A 430 3.02 31.35 9.51
CA LYS A 430 3.71 31.86 8.31
C LYS A 430 3.11 31.35 7.00
N VAL A 431 2.25 30.33 7.06
CA VAL A 431 1.72 29.63 5.88
C VAL A 431 0.20 29.84 5.72
N VAL A 432 -0.52 30.10 6.81
CA VAL A 432 -1.97 30.36 6.79
C VAL A 432 -2.28 31.82 7.09
N SER A 433 -3.40 32.33 6.54
CA SER A 433 -3.86 33.69 6.83
C SER A 433 -4.21 33.85 8.32
N SER A 434 -4.13 35.08 8.85
CA SER A 434 -4.41 35.33 10.27
C SER A 434 -5.82 34.93 10.70
N ARG A 435 -6.81 35.02 9.80
CA ARG A 435 -8.19 34.58 10.03
C ARG A 435 -8.27 33.06 10.18
N VAL A 436 -7.70 32.33 9.22
CA VAL A 436 -7.66 30.86 9.24
C VAL A 436 -6.91 30.37 10.48
N TYR A 437 -5.77 30.99 10.78
CA TYR A 437 -4.97 30.64 11.96
C TYR A 437 -5.77 30.79 13.26
N LYS A 438 -6.49 31.90 13.47
CA LYS A 438 -7.36 32.10 14.64
C LYS A 438 -8.46 31.05 14.73
N GLN A 439 -9.06 30.68 13.60
CA GLN A 439 -10.09 29.63 13.54
C GLN A 439 -9.54 28.26 13.91
N LEU A 440 -8.35 27.90 13.41
CA LEU A 440 -7.69 26.63 13.74
C LEU A 440 -7.37 26.55 15.24
N VAL A 441 -6.79 27.62 15.79
CA VAL A 441 -6.48 27.72 17.22
C VAL A 441 -7.72 27.55 18.09
N ALA A 442 -8.79 28.31 17.82
CA ALA A 442 -10.03 28.22 18.60
C ALA A 442 -10.64 26.81 18.55
N ARG A 443 -10.51 26.11 17.42
CA ARG A 443 -11.00 24.73 17.28
C ARG A 443 -10.14 23.70 18.01
N TRP A 444 -8.82 23.86 18.02
CA TRP A 444 -7.97 22.99 18.84
C TRP A 444 -8.25 23.20 20.33
N GLU A 445 -8.52 24.44 20.76
CA GLU A 445 -8.96 24.70 22.14
C GLU A 445 -10.31 24.05 22.46
N ALA A 446 -11.27 24.11 21.53
CA ALA A 446 -12.57 23.44 21.67
C ALA A 446 -12.44 21.91 21.68
N ALA A 447 -11.51 21.36 20.89
CA ALA A 447 -11.22 19.93 20.82
C ALA A 447 -10.36 19.40 21.98
N GLY A 448 -10.20 20.17 23.07
CA GLY A 448 -9.58 19.68 24.30
C GLY A 448 -8.05 19.73 24.34
N PHE A 449 -7.36 20.36 23.39
CA PHE A 449 -5.90 20.57 23.42
C PHE A 449 -5.45 21.62 24.47
N LYS A 450 -6.18 21.76 25.59
CA LYS A 450 -6.00 22.81 26.61
C LYS A 450 -4.79 22.61 27.54
N ILE A 451 -4.07 21.49 27.46
CA ILE A 451 -3.04 21.18 28.46
C ILE A 451 -1.72 21.90 28.15
N GLY A 452 -1.48 22.97 28.92
CA GLY A 452 -0.25 23.78 28.89
C GLY A 452 -0.41 25.20 28.32
N GLY A 453 -1.60 25.54 27.83
CA GLY A 453 -1.92 26.85 27.22
C GLY A 453 -1.22 27.07 25.88
N ILE A 454 -1.91 27.70 24.92
CA ILE A 454 -1.32 28.03 23.62
C ILE A 454 -0.26 29.12 23.80
N GLN A 455 1.01 28.72 23.82
CA GLN A 455 2.12 29.68 23.93
C GLN A 455 2.32 30.40 22.59
N LYS A 456 1.99 31.69 22.55
CA LYS A 456 2.12 32.52 21.35
C LYS A 456 3.57 32.86 21.00
N LYS A 457 4.51 32.69 21.92
CA LYS A 457 5.95 32.94 21.77
C LYS A 457 6.73 31.95 22.64
N VAL A 458 7.78 31.36 22.08
CA VAL A 458 8.70 30.45 22.76
C VAL A 458 10.09 31.04 22.62
N ASP A 459 10.87 31.08 23.71
CA ASP A 459 12.25 31.56 23.66
C ASP A 459 13.16 30.48 23.08
N ASN A 460 13.82 30.82 21.96
CA ASN A 460 14.79 30.00 21.25
C ASN A 460 14.40 28.52 20.99
N PRO A 461 13.22 28.22 20.40
CA PRO A 461 12.84 26.84 20.10
C PRO A 461 13.69 26.26 18.94
N ASN A 462 13.94 24.95 18.98
CA ASN A 462 14.48 24.21 17.84
C ASN A 462 13.44 24.17 16.72
N MET A 463 13.43 25.18 15.86
CA MET A 463 12.43 25.33 14.80
C MET A 463 12.79 24.48 13.58
N MET A 464 11.90 23.60 13.14
CA MET A 464 12.13 22.75 11.97
C MET A 464 12.58 23.56 10.74
N SER A 465 11.92 24.68 10.45
CA SER A 465 12.23 25.55 9.31
C SER A 465 13.58 26.25 9.40
N GLN A 466 14.17 26.37 10.60
CA GLN A 466 15.53 26.89 10.78
C GLN A 466 16.55 25.75 10.70
N MET A 467 16.26 24.61 11.32
CA MET A 467 17.17 23.46 11.36
C MET A 467 17.43 22.84 9.99
N ILE A 468 16.48 22.91 9.06
CA ILE A 468 16.65 22.39 7.69
C ILE A 468 17.39 23.36 6.75
N LYS A 469 17.62 24.61 7.16
CA LYS A 469 18.32 25.58 6.31
C LYS A 469 19.76 25.16 6.10
N ASP A 470 20.23 25.26 4.87
CA ASP A 470 21.60 24.97 4.46
C ASP A 470 22.06 23.53 4.79
N VAL A 471 21.12 22.63 5.10
CA VAL A 471 21.37 21.19 5.25
C VAL A 471 21.34 20.53 3.87
N SER A 472 22.19 19.51 3.69
CA SER A 472 22.25 18.71 2.48
C SER A 472 20.88 18.12 2.12
N ASP A 473 20.52 18.19 0.85
CA ASP A 473 19.32 17.57 0.28
C ASP A 473 19.58 16.19 -0.35
N GLU A 474 20.81 15.68 -0.26
CA GLU A 474 21.16 14.32 -0.64
C GLU A 474 20.71 13.32 0.45
N PRO A 475 20.20 12.14 0.07
CA PRO A 475 19.77 11.14 1.05
C PRO A 475 20.97 10.59 1.84
N LEU A 476 20.75 10.31 3.13
CA LEU A 476 21.72 9.58 3.96
C LEU A 476 21.86 8.13 3.46
N ASN A 477 23.09 7.63 3.40
CA ASN A 477 23.36 6.24 3.05
C ASN A 477 23.17 5.32 4.27
N ILE A 478 21.92 5.12 4.69
CA ILE A 478 21.54 4.26 5.81
C ILE A 478 20.74 3.05 5.27
N LYS A 479 21.21 1.84 5.58
CA LYS A 479 20.52 0.61 5.17
C LYS A 479 19.27 0.35 6.03
N VAL A 480 18.11 0.63 5.45
CA VAL A 480 16.79 0.30 6.02
C VAL A 480 16.20 -0.90 5.28
N LEU A 481 15.70 -1.88 6.03
CA LEU A 481 15.09 -3.11 5.54
C LEU A 481 13.56 -3.00 5.60
N SER A 482 12.86 -3.70 4.72
CA SER A 482 11.40 -3.79 4.73
C SER A 482 10.83 -4.37 6.04
N GLU A 483 11.57 -5.27 6.69
CA GLU A 483 11.18 -5.86 7.97
C GLU A 483 11.47 -4.96 9.17
N ASP A 484 12.19 -3.85 9.02
CA ASP A 484 12.41 -2.93 10.14
C ASP A 484 11.08 -2.32 10.62
N LEU A 485 11.00 -2.04 11.92
CA LEU A 485 9.84 -1.36 12.50
C LEU A 485 9.75 0.06 11.93
N ALA A 486 8.61 0.41 11.34
CA ALA A 486 8.38 1.70 10.71
C ALA A 486 7.56 2.62 11.60
N ALA A 487 6.52 2.10 12.24
CA ALA A 487 5.60 2.91 13.03
C ALA A 487 5.06 2.18 14.28
N ILE A 488 4.79 2.97 15.32
CA ILE A 488 3.97 2.61 16.47
C ILE A 488 2.75 3.53 16.47
N LEU A 489 1.57 2.94 16.33
CA LEU A 489 0.30 3.69 16.36
C LEU A 489 -0.53 3.28 17.55
N PHE A 490 -1.11 4.24 18.25
CA PHE A 490 -1.98 3.95 19.38
C PHE A 490 -3.42 3.66 18.95
N THR A 491 -4.03 2.62 19.52
CA THR A 491 -5.44 2.29 19.29
C THR A 491 -6.37 3.38 19.84
N SER A 492 -7.49 3.63 19.16
CA SER A 492 -8.55 4.51 19.66
C SER A 492 -9.33 3.76 20.76
N GLY A 493 -8.92 3.94 22.01
CA GLY A 493 -9.49 3.28 23.19
C GLY A 493 -10.98 3.58 23.34
N THR A 494 -11.82 2.61 23.01
CA THR A 494 -13.30 2.68 23.16
C THR A 494 -13.76 1.99 24.45
N THR A 495 -12.93 1.12 25.04
CA THR A 495 -13.11 0.48 26.36
C THR A 495 -11.82 0.33 27.18
N ASP A 496 -10.63 0.25 26.56
CA ASP A 496 -9.35 0.01 27.26
C ASP A 496 -8.31 1.12 27.05
N ILE A 497 -7.25 1.07 27.86
CA ILE A 497 -6.04 1.90 27.71
C ILE A 497 -5.46 1.70 26.29
N PRO A 498 -5.20 2.78 25.52
CA PRO A 498 -4.62 2.68 24.18
C PRO A 498 -3.34 1.84 24.12
N LYS A 499 -3.28 0.90 23.19
CA LYS A 499 -2.13 0.01 22.98
C LYS A 499 -1.31 0.49 21.78
N GLY A 500 0.01 0.44 21.89
CA GLY A 500 0.92 0.80 20.81
C GLY A 500 1.09 -0.36 19.85
N VAL A 501 0.62 -0.22 18.61
CA VAL A 501 0.67 -1.25 17.56
C VAL A 501 1.94 -1.09 16.72
N CYS A 502 2.77 -2.14 16.67
CA CYS A 502 4.03 -2.14 15.94
C CYS A 502 3.85 -2.59 14.47
N LEU A 503 4.01 -1.65 13.53
CA LEU A 503 3.95 -1.91 12.08
C LEU A 503 5.33 -1.80 11.43
N SER A 504 5.75 -2.84 10.72
CA SER A 504 6.96 -2.79 9.89
C SER A 504 6.75 -1.98 8.61
N HIS A 505 7.85 -1.65 7.92
CA HIS A 505 7.73 -1.05 6.58
C HIS A 505 6.95 -1.98 5.63
N LYS A 506 7.17 -3.29 5.71
CA LYS A 506 6.48 -4.29 4.91
C LYS A 506 4.98 -4.30 5.19
N ASN A 507 4.54 -4.18 6.44
CA ASN A 507 3.11 -4.09 6.77
C ASN A 507 2.46 -2.88 6.10
N LEU A 508 3.12 -1.72 6.17
CA LEU A 508 2.60 -0.47 5.58
C LEU A 508 2.64 -0.49 4.05
N VAL A 509 3.70 -1.03 3.45
CA VAL A 509 3.82 -1.22 2.00
C VAL A 509 2.74 -2.18 1.50
N ALA A 510 2.52 -3.30 2.20
CA ALA A 510 1.47 -4.24 1.91
C ALA A 510 0.10 -3.56 1.87
N ASN A 511 -0.31 -2.91 2.96
CA ASN A 511 -1.64 -2.30 3.02
C ASN A 511 -1.83 -1.16 2.00
N THR A 512 -0.77 -0.40 1.73
CA THR A 512 -0.77 0.63 0.70
C THR A 512 -1.03 0.04 -0.70
N ILE A 513 -0.32 -1.04 -1.06
CA ILE A 513 -0.45 -1.65 -2.40
C ILE A 513 -1.75 -2.44 -2.53
N GLN A 514 -2.16 -3.19 -1.50
CA GLN A 514 -3.45 -3.89 -1.48
C GLN A 514 -4.60 -2.90 -1.73
N THR A 515 -4.61 -1.79 -0.99
CA THR A 515 -5.70 -0.81 -1.09
C THR A 515 -5.63 0.04 -2.36
N ARG A 516 -4.43 0.36 -2.87
CA ARG A 516 -4.26 1.02 -4.18
C ARG A 516 -4.85 0.20 -5.33
N HIS A 517 -4.80 -1.13 -5.25
CA HIS A 517 -5.38 -2.00 -6.26
C HIS A 517 -6.87 -2.27 -6.04
N TRP A 518 -7.39 -1.95 -4.85
CA TRP A 518 -8.82 -2.03 -4.56
C TRP A 518 -9.65 -0.93 -5.22
N ILE A 519 -9.07 0.26 -5.43
CA ILE A 519 -9.75 1.37 -6.09
C ILE A 519 -9.47 1.29 -7.60
N PRO A 520 -10.39 0.73 -8.41
CA PRO A 520 -10.13 0.56 -9.83
C PRO A 520 -10.03 1.94 -10.51
N ASN A 521 -9.29 2.00 -11.61
CA ASN A 521 -9.13 3.19 -12.47
C ASN A 521 -8.33 4.37 -11.92
N LEU A 522 -7.73 4.29 -10.72
CA LEU A 522 -6.78 5.31 -10.28
C LEU A 522 -5.54 5.33 -11.18
N LYS A 523 -5.20 6.50 -11.68
CA LYS A 523 -4.07 6.71 -12.60
C LYS A 523 -2.89 7.34 -11.87
N TRP A 524 -1.76 6.66 -11.90
CA TRP A 524 -0.52 7.16 -11.34
C TRP A 524 -0.17 8.55 -11.91
N GLY A 525 0.25 9.46 -11.03
CA GLY A 525 0.60 10.85 -11.33
C GLY A 525 -0.59 11.79 -11.60
N LYS A 526 -1.84 11.30 -11.62
CA LYS A 526 -3.01 12.10 -12.04
C LYS A 526 -4.00 12.40 -10.94
N GLU A 527 -4.08 11.57 -9.91
CA GLU A 527 -5.11 11.71 -8.87
C GLU A 527 -4.86 12.88 -7.90
N THR A 528 -5.93 13.26 -7.19
CA THR A 528 -5.93 14.29 -6.14
C THR A 528 -6.74 13.76 -4.95
N PHE A 529 -6.10 13.67 -3.79
CA PHE A 529 -6.66 13.20 -2.54
C PHE A 529 -7.01 14.38 -1.65
N LEU A 530 -8.20 14.34 -1.05
CA LEU A 530 -8.60 15.30 -0.03
C LEU A 530 -8.39 14.69 1.37
N ALA A 531 -7.34 15.12 2.07
CA ALA A 531 -6.90 14.56 3.34
C ALA A 531 -7.47 15.34 4.53
N VAL A 532 -8.66 14.93 4.98
CA VAL A 532 -9.40 15.52 6.11
C VAL A 532 -9.32 14.65 7.36
N ILE A 533 -9.17 13.34 7.20
CA ILE A 533 -8.98 12.40 8.31
C ILE A 533 -7.56 12.53 8.87
N PRO A 534 -7.32 12.38 10.18
CA PRO A 534 -6.00 12.57 10.78
C PRO A 534 -4.96 11.61 10.20
N LEU A 535 -3.86 12.17 9.71
CA LEU A 535 -2.70 11.39 9.26
C LEU A 535 -1.98 10.68 10.42
N THR A 536 -2.27 11.05 11.67
CA THR A 536 -1.79 10.38 12.89
C THR A 536 -2.54 9.08 13.19
N HIS A 537 -3.74 8.89 12.65
CA HIS A 537 -4.49 7.64 12.76
C HIS A 537 -4.13 6.72 11.58
N SER A 538 -4.17 5.40 11.81
CA SER A 538 -3.84 4.38 10.79
C SER A 538 -4.62 4.58 9.48
N TYR A 539 -5.91 4.94 9.59
CA TYR A 539 -6.77 5.23 8.45
C TYR A 539 -6.24 6.39 7.59
N GLY A 540 -6.00 7.57 8.18
CA GLY A 540 -5.49 8.71 7.42
C GLY A 540 -4.05 8.49 6.93
N MET A 541 -3.20 7.85 7.75
CA MET A 541 -1.83 7.51 7.40
C MET A 541 -1.77 6.66 6.12
N THR A 542 -2.53 5.57 6.07
CA THR A 542 -2.48 4.67 4.91
C THR A 542 -3.27 5.24 3.73
N ILE A 543 -4.54 5.62 3.93
CA ILE A 543 -5.44 5.92 2.81
C ILE A 543 -5.24 7.32 2.25
N ALA A 544 -5.06 8.33 3.11
CA ALA A 544 -4.96 9.72 2.68
C ALA A 544 -3.51 10.14 2.33
N MET A 545 -2.50 9.47 2.90
CA MET A 545 -1.08 9.81 2.70
C MET A 545 -0.30 8.75 1.93
N ASN A 546 -0.17 7.52 2.44
CA ASN A 546 0.73 6.52 1.84
C ASN A 546 0.30 6.12 0.43
N ILE A 547 -1.00 5.88 0.21
CA ILE A 547 -1.55 5.58 -1.13
C ILE A 547 -1.34 6.75 -2.07
N ALA A 548 -1.62 7.97 -1.62
CA ALA A 548 -1.46 9.16 -2.44
C ALA A 548 0.00 9.36 -2.88
N ILE A 549 0.97 9.10 -1.98
CA ILE A 549 2.39 9.16 -2.31
C ILE A 549 2.80 8.04 -3.27
N ALA A 550 2.34 6.80 -3.04
CA ALA A 550 2.58 5.68 -3.95
C ALA A 550 1.99 5.92 -5.36
N LEU A 551 0.87 6.64 -5.45
CA LEU A 551 0.23 7.02 -6.71
C LEU A 551 0.78 8.28 -7.35
N GLY A 552 1.72 9.00 -6.74
CA GLY A 552 2.16 10.28 -7.31
C GLY A 552 1.07 11.36 -7.33
N ALA A 553 0.07 11.26 -6.45
CA ALA A 553 -1.12 12.10 -6.39
C ALA A 553 -0.87 13.46 -5.67
N LYS A 554 -1.77 14.43 -5.85
CA LYS A 554 -1.80 15.62 -4.96
C LYS A 554 -2.44 15.20 -3.64
N ILE A 555 -1.93 15.71 -2.52
CA ILE A 555 -2.59 15.64 -1.21
C ILE A 555 -3.01 17.05 -0.82
N VAL A 556 -4.31 17.29 -0.82
CA VAL A 556 -4.92 18.52 -0.31
C VAL A 556 -5.14 18.36 1.18
N LEU A 557 -4.37 19.08 1.99
CA LEU A 557 -4.30 18.87 3.43
C LEU A 557 -5.23 19.83 4.19
N LEU A 558 -6.10 19.27 5.03
CA LEU A 558 -6.93 20.02 5.98
C LEU A 558 -6.62 19.58 7.42
N PRO A 559 -6.06 20.47 8.27
CA PRO A 559 -5.73 20.18 9.67
C PRO A 559 -6.92 19.80 10.55
N VAL A 560 -8.11 20.31 10.21
CA VAL A 560 -9.34 20.16 10.97
C VAL A 560 -10.49 20.05 9.98
N PHE A 561 -11.48 19.22 10.29
CA PHE A 561 -12.71 19.17 9.52
C PHE A 561 -13.51 20.47 9.72
N GLU A 562 -13.79 21.15 8.61
CA GLU A 562 -14.68 22.30 8.55
C GLU A 562 -15.42 22.26 7.22
N MET A 563 -16.75 22.21 7.27
CA MET A 563 -17.57 21.93 6.08
C MET A 563 -17.35 22.96 4.96
N GLY A 564 -17.34 24.25 5.29
CA GLY A 564 -17.15 25.32 4.31
C GLY A 564 -15.81 25.17 3.59
N GLN A 565 -14.73 24.93 4.33
CA GLN A 565 -13.41 24.70 3.75
C GLN A 565 -13.36 23.41 2.93
N VAL A 566 -13.98 22.31 3.38
CA VAL A 566 -14.04 21.06 2.61
C VAL A 566 -14.67 21.32 1.24
N LEU A 567 -15.84 21.96 1.21
CA LEU A 567 -16.54 22.27 -0.03
C LEU A 567 -15.77 23.24 -0.93
N GLU A 568 -15.16 24.28 -0.38
CA GLU A 568 -14.30 25.20 -1.14
C GLU A 568 -13.06 24.50 -1.72
N HIS A 569 -12.46 23.57 -0.98
CA HIS A 569 -11.32 22.79 -1.48
C HIS A 569 -11.74 21.78 -2.55
N ILE A 570 -12.93 21.18 -2.42
CA ILE A 570 -13.50 20.34 -3.48
C ILE A 570 -13.66 21.17 -4.76
N LYS A 571 -14.30 22.33 -4.65
CA LYS A 571 -14.52 23.25 -5.78
C LYS A 571 -13.23 23.70 -6.44
N LYS A 572 -12.21 24.01 -5.64
CA LYS A 572 -10.95 24.59 -6.14
C LYS A 572 -9.96 23.56 -6.68
N TYR A 573 -9.89 22.38 -6.06
CA TYR A 573 -8.83 21.41 -6.35
C TYR A 573 -9.34 20.12 -6.99
N GLU A 574 -10.66 19.95 -7.11
CA GLU A 574 -11.32 18.85 -7.81
C GLU A 574 -10.75 17.47 -7.40
N PRO A 575 -10.83 17.12 -6.11
CA PRO A 575 -10.31 15.85 -5.62
C PRO A 575 -11.04 14.69 -6.29
N THR A 576 -10.27 13.65 -6.62
CA THR A 576 -10.76 12.42 -7.24
C THR A 576 -10.98 11.31 -6.23
N VAL A 577 -10.27 11.38 -5.09
CA VAL A 577 -10.41 10.45 -3.98
C VAL A 577 -10.65 11.23 -2.70
N PHE A 578 -11.68 10.86 -1.95
CA PHE A 578 -12.05 11.51 -0.70
C PHE A 578 -12.31 10.48 0.41
N PRO A 579 -11.27 10.09 1.17
CA PRO A 579 -11.47 9.25 2.35
C PRO A 579 -12.18 10.05 3.45
N GLY A 580 -13.23 9.46 4.00
CA GLY A 580 -14.14 10.08 4.95
C GLY A 580 -14.68 9.07 5.95
N VAL A 581 -15.38 9.59 6.96
CA VAL A 581 -16.21 8.81 7.90
C VAL A 581 -17.68 9.17 7.63
N PRO A 582 -18.66 8.33 8.02
CA PRO A 582 -20.08 8.54 7.71
C PRO A 582 -20.59 9.95 8.03
N SER A 583 -20.21 10.51 9.19
CA SER A 583 -20.63 11.85 9.62
C SER A 583 -20.21 12.98 8.68
N ILE A 584 -19.08 12.84 7.99
CA ILE A 584 -18.61 13.81 6.99
C ILE A 584 -19.53 13.79 5.77
N TYR A 585 -19.85 12.60 5.26
CA TYR A 585 -20.72 12.45 4.09
C TYR A 585 -22.16 12.90 4.40
N MET A 586 -22.67 12.57 5.59
CA MET A 586 -23.96 13.08 6.09
C MET A 586 -24.01 14.61 6.06
N ALA A 587 -22.99 15.26 6.60
CA ALA A 587 -22.95 16.71 6.67
C ALA A 587 -22.88 17.34 5.26
N ILE A 588 -22.23 16.71 4.28
CA ILE A 588 -22.24 17.15 2.87
C ILE A 588 -23.64 16.98 2.26
N ASN A 589 -24.29 15.84 2.48
CA ASN A 589 -25.63 15.55 1.94
C ASN A 589 -26.66 16.58 2.41
N SER A 590 -26.55 17.03 3.66
CA SER A 590 -27.44 18.02 4.27
C SER A 590 -27.10 19.48 3.92
N THR A 591 -25.99 19.74 3.20
CA THR A 591 -25.60 21.10 2.85
C THR A 591 -26.44 21.64 1.67
N PRO A 592 -27.11 22.80 1.82
CA PRO A 592 -27.82 23.44 0.71
C PRO A 592 -26.90 23.73 -0.47
N ASN A 593 -27.36 23.44 -1.69
CA ASN A 593 -26.61 23.68 -2.94
C ASN A 593 -25.24 23.00 -3.00
N ALA A 594 -25.02 21.88 -2.30
CA ALA A 594 -23.74 21.16 -2.27
C ALA A 594 -23.18 20.83 -3.68
N ARG A 595 -24.05 20.56 -4.67
CA ARG A 595 -23.64 20.30 -6.07
C ARG A 595 -22.86 21.46 -6.70
N SER A 596 -23.10 22.71 -6.29
CA SER A 596 -22.43 23.90 -6.82
C SER A 596 -20.93 23.96 -6.51
N TYR A 597 -20.45 23.10 -5.59
CA TYR A 597 -19.05 22.97 -5.22
C TYR A 597 -18.29 21.94 -6.07
N GLY A 598 -18.87 21.39 -7.14
CA GLY A 598 -18.14 20.51 -8.06
C GLY A 598 -17.88 19.10 -7.52
N LEU A 599 -18.78 18.59 -6.68
CA LEU A 599 -18.68 17.24 -6.09
C LEU A 599 -18.52 16.10 -7.12
N SER A 600 -18.84 16.35 -8.40
CA SER A 600 -18.67 15.38 -9.49
C SER A 600 -17.22 15.04 -9.83
N SER A 601 -16.23 15.75 -9.29
CA SER A 601 -14.82 15.37 -9.44
C SER A 601 -14.47 14.09 -8.68
N ILE A 602 -15.21 13.79 -7.61
CA ILE A 602 -14.94 12.67 -6.70
C ILE A 602 -15.37 11.37 -7.38
N LYS A 603 -14.40 10.48 -7.60
CA LYS A 603 -14.60 9.19 -8.25
C LYS A 603 -14.83 8.07 -7.24
N ALA A 604 -14.08 8.11 -6.14
CA ALA A 604 -14.08 7.05 -5.14
C ALA A 604 -13.92 7.59 -3.72
N CYS A 605 -14.72 7.04 -2.83
CA CYS A 605 -14.68 7.26 -1.40
C CYS A 605 -14.72 5.89 -0.70
N VAL A 606 -13.77 5.66 0.18
CA VAL A 606 -13.87 4.58 1.16
C VAL A 606 -14.33 5.23 2.45
N SER A 607 -15.43 4.75 3.01
CA SER A 607 -15.89 5.10 4.35
C SER A 607 -15.31 4.10 5.34
N GLY A 608 -14.87 4.56 6.50
CA GLY A 608 -14.36 3.67 7.53
C GLY A 608 -14.64 4.19 8.93
N ALA A 609 -14.09 3.50 9.92
CA ALA A 609 -14.23 3.76 11.36
C ALA A 609 -15.63 3.55 11.95
N ALA A 610 -16.72 3.69 11.19
CA ALA A 610 -18.07 3.39 11.62
C ALA A 610 -18.90 2.80 10.46
N PRO A 611 -19.97 2.04 10.74
CA PRO A 611 -20.89 1.55 9.72
C PRO A 611 -21.41 2.68 8.84
N LEU A 612 -21.53 2.42 7.54
CA LEU A 612 -22.03 3.40 6.57
C LEU A 612 -23.54 3.19 6.35
N PRO A 613 -24.41 4.13 6.75
CA PRO A 613 -25.83 4.02 6.46
C PRO A 613 -26.10 4.13 4.96
N VAL A 614 -27.08 3.37 4.47
CA VAL A 614 -27.41 3.24 3.05
C VAL A 614 -27.89 4.57 2.48
N GLU A 615 -28.73 5.28 3.22
CA GLU A 615 -29.32 6.55 2.82
C GLU A 615 -28.22 7.60 2.64
N VAL A 616 -27.19 7.54 3.48
CA VAL A 616 -26.02 8.43 3.39
C VAL A 616 -25.20 8.11 2.15
N GLN A 617 -25.00 6.82 1.86
CA GLN A 617 -24.33 6.35 0.66
C GLN A 617 -25.07 6.80 -0.61
N GLU A 618 -26.34 6.47 -0.74
CA GLU A 618 -27.16 6.76 -1.92
C GLU A 618 -27.28 8.27 -2.19
N ALA A 619 -27.53 9.07 -1.15
CA ALA A 619 -27.60 10.52 -1.29
C ALA A 619 -26.25 11.11 -1.76
N PHE A 620 -25.13 10.62 -1.22
CA PHE A 620 -23.80 11.09 -1.60
C PHE A 620 -23.40 10.66 -3.02
N GLU A 621 -23.68 9.41 -3.41
CA GLU A 621 -23.45 8.92 -4.77
C GLU A 621 -24.34 9.68 -5.79
N LYS A 622 -25.58 10.02 -5.43
CA LYS A 622 -26.46 10.86 -6.28
C LYS A 622 -25.91 12.28 -6.46
N LEU A 623 -25.22 12.83 -5.47
CA LEU A 623 -24.58 14.16 -5.54
C LEU A 623 -23.29 14.15 -6.37
N THR A 624 -22.47 13.11 -6.22
CA THR A 624 -21.13 13.04 -6.80
C THR A 624 -21.06 12.27 -8.12
N LYS A 625 -21.99 11.35 -8.39
CA LYS A 625 -21.89 10.29 -9.40
C LYS A 625 -20.64 9.39 -9.22
N GLY A 626 -19.93 9.55 -8.12
CA GLY A 626 -18.81 8.71 -7.71
C GLY A 626 -19.30 7.52 -6.90
N GLN A 627 -18.34 6.73 -6.43
CA GLN A 627 -18.61 5.53 -5.65
C GLN A 627 -18.23 5.77 -4.19
N LEU A 628 -19.13 5.44 -3.26
CA LEU A 628 -18.89 5.48 -1.83
C LEU A 628 -19.15 4.09 -1.27
N VAL A 629 -18.13 3.48 -0.67
CA VAL A 629 -18.23 2.11 -0.13
C VAL A 629 -17.77 2.05 1.31
N GLU A 630 -18.36 1.16 2.09
CA GLU A 630 -17.88 0.83 3.43
C GLU A 630 -16.60 -0.02 3.35
N GLY A 631 -15.65 0.31 4.22
CA GLY A 631 -14.44 -0.46 4.46
C GLY A 631 -14.19 -0.62 5.96
N TYR A 632 -13.65 -1.78 6.31
CA TYR A 632 -13.32 -2.15 7.67
C TYR A 632 -11.81 -2.36 7.82
N GLY A 633 -11.32 -1.98 9.00
CA GLY A 633 -9.94 -2.11 9.38
C GLY A 633 -9.72 -1.77 10.84
N LEU A 634 -8.57 -2.21 11.32
CA LEU A 634 -8.09 -2.02 12.69
C LEU A 634 -6.62 -1.65 12.64
N THR A 635 -6.14 -0.90 13.62
CA THR A 635 -4.76 -0.38 13.62
C THR A 635 -3.74 -1.52 13.52
N GLU A 636 -4.05 -2.66 14.14
CA GLU A 636 -3.33 -3.93 14.16
C GLU A 636 -3.16 -4.57 12.77
N ALA A 637 -3.85 -4.09 11.74
CA ALA A 637 -3.74 -4.57 10.35
C ALA A 637 -3.33 -3.46 9.36
N GLY A 638 -2.81 -2.34 9.84
CA GLY A 638 -2.16 -1.34 8.99
C GLY A 638 -2.98 -0.42 8.04
N PRO A 639 -4.30 -0.15 8.14
CA PRO A 639 -5.36 -0.81 8.91
C PRO A 639 -6.30 -1.73 8.11
N VAL A 640 -6.35 -1.61 6.78
CA VAL A 640 -7.47 -2.11 5.98
C VAL A 640 -7.42 -3.63 5.84
N THR A 641 -8.55 -4.30 6.04
CA THR A 641 -8.68 -5.75 5.81
C THR A 641 -9.83 -6.09 4.87
N HIS A 642 -10.97 -5.38 4.98
CA HIS A 642 -12.16 -5.64 4.17
C HIS A 642 -12.67 -4.34 3.55
N ILE A 643 -13.16 -4.40 2.32
CA ILE A 643 -13.86 -3.28 1.67
C ILE A 643 -14.96 -3.86 0.77
N ASN A 644 -16.11 -3.18 0.67
CA ASN A 644 -17.07 -3.48 -0.38
C ASN A 644 -16.47 -3.23 -1.78
N PRO A 645 -16.77 -4.06 -2.79
CA PRO A 645 -16.34 -3.81 -4.15
C PRO A 645 -16.81 -2.43 -4.65
N LEU A 646 -15.87 -1.61 -5.13
CA LEU A 646 -16.20 -0.34 -5.76
C LEU A 646 -16.94 -0.55 -7.09
N VAL A 647 -16.60 -1.60 -7.82
CA VAL A 647 -17.28 -2.04 -9.04
C VAL A 647 -17.65 -3.50 -8.87
N GLY A 648 -18.89 -3.87 -9.19
CA GLY A 648 -19.40 -5.23 -9.04
C GLY A 648 -20.51 -5.33 -7.98
N GLU A 649 -20.72 -6.54 -7.47
CA GLU A 649 -21.70 -6.83 -6.42
C GLU A 649 -21.28 -6.16 -5.11
N ARG A 650 -22.19 -5.37 -4.54
CA ARG A 650 -22.04 -4.72 -3.25
C ARG A 650 -23.12 -5.25 -2.33
N LYS A 651 -22.79 -5.46 -1.05
CA LYS A 651 -23.76 -5.90 -0.07
C LYS A 651 -23.98 -4.82 0.98
N VAL A 652 -25.20 -4.28 0.98
CA VAL A 652 -25.65 -3.32 1.99
C VAL A 652 -25.53 -3.92 3.38
N GLY A 653 -25.05 -3.13 4.35
CA GLY A 653 -24.85 -3.56 5.73
C GLY A 653 -23.69 -4.56 5.94
N SER A 654 -22.91 -4.85 4.89
CA SER A 654 -21.67 -5.63 4.97
C SER A 654 -20.46 -4.69 5.03
N ILE A 655 -19.41 -5.10 5.71
CA ILE A 655 -18.08 -4.45 5.63
C ILE A 655 -17.32 -4.82 4.33
N GLY A 656 -17.95 -5.62 3.48
CA GLY A 656 -17.42 -6.14 2.23
C GLY A 656 -16.64 -7.44 2.43
N ILE A 657 -15.61 -7.59 1.61
CA ILE A 657 -14.82 -8.81 1.47
C ILE A 657 -13.34 -8.51 1.73
N PRO A 658 -12.53 -9.52 2.11
CA PRO A 658 -11.09 -9.34 2.31
C PRO A 658 -10.40 -8.75 1.08
N ILE A 659 -9.49 -7.80 1.28
CA ILE A 659 -8.65 -7.23 0.21
C ILE A 659 -7.57 -8.25 -0.25
N PRO A 660 -6.93 -8.07 -1.43
CA PRO A 660 -5.99 -9.06 -1.97
C PRO A 660 -4.89 -9.42 -0.96
N ASN A 661 -4.44 -10.68 -0.98
CA ASN A 661 -3.46 -11.22 -0.02
C ASN A 661 -3.92 -11.23 1.46
N THR A 662 -5.21 -11.07 1.73
CA THR A 662 -5.78 -11.16 3.07
C THR A 662 -6.68 -12.38 3.15
N ASP A 663 -6.39 -13.26 4.10
CA ASP A 663 -7.26 -14.34 4.52
C ASP A 663 -8.15 -13.86 5.66
N ALA A 664 -9.41 -14.29 5.66
CA ALA A 664 -10.34 -14.09 6.76
C ALA A 664 -11.19 -15.34 6.97
N LYS A 665 -11.60 -15.58 8.21
CA LYS A 665 -12.58 -16.63 8.56
C LYS A 665 -13.30 -16.30 9.87
N ILE A 666 -14.38 -17.02 10.13
CA ILE A 666 -15.12 -16.97 11.38
C ILE A 666 -14.73 -18.17 12.24
N VAL A 667 -14.45 -17.95 13.52
CA VAL A 667 -14.16 -19.01 14.49
C VAL A 667 -15.13 -18.97 15.67
N GLY A 668 -15.39 -20.13 16.28
CA GLY A 668 -16.24 -20.24 17.45
C GLY A 668 -15.73 -19.38 18.62
N LEU A 669 -16.64 -18.71 19.34
CA LEU A 669 -16.28 -17.79 20.43
C LEU A 669 -15.58 -18.48 21.61
N ILE A 670 -15.87 -19.77 21.82
CA ILE A 670 -15.38 -20.60 22.93
C ILE A 670 -14.25 -21.51 22.47
N ASN A 671 -14.55 -22.48 21.60
CA ASN A 671 -13.62 -23.53 21.18
C ASN A 671 -12.66 -23.10 20.06
N ARG A 672 -12.89 -21.92 19.45
CA ARG A 672 -12.10 -21.36 18.32
C ARG A 672 -12.00 -22.28 17.10
N SER A 673 -12.95 -23.20 16.92
CA SER A 673 -13.03 -24.01 15.71
C SER A 673 -13.50 -23.15 14.52
N ASP A 674 -13.02 -23.45 13.32
CA ASP A 674 -13.48 -22.79 12.11
C ASP A 674 -14.98 -23.03 11.91
N LEU A 675 -15.74 -21.98 11.66
CA LEU A 675 -17.18 -22.04 11.42
C LEU A 675 -17.49 -21.91 9.93
N PRO A 676 -18.49 -22.65 9.41
CA PRO A 676 -18.92 -22.50 8.03
C PRO A 676 -19.64 -21.17 7.80
N PRO A 677 -19.79 -20.74 6.53
CA PRO A 677 -20.59 -19.56 6.19
C PRO A 677 -22.00 -19.62 6.79
N GLY A 678 -22.52 -18.48 7.24
CA GLY A 678 -23.83 -18.33 7.87
C GLY A 678 -23.84 -18.46 9.39
N GLN A 679 -22.72 -18.83 10.03
CA GLN A 679 -22.62 -18.90 11.48
C GLN A 679 -21.96 -17.66 12.07
N ILE A 680 -22.41 -17.26 13.26
CA ILE A 680 -21.89 -16.12 14.02
C ILE A 680 -20.70 -16.58 14.86
N GLY A 681 -19.61 -15.83 14.82
CA GLY A 681 -18.42 -16.09 15.63
C GLY A 681 -17.45 -14.92 15.61
N GLU A 682 -16.22 -15.14 16.09
CA GLU A 682 -15.17 -14.13 16.05
C GLU A 682 -14.52 -14.10 14.67
N MET A 683 -14.38 -12.90 14.08
CA MET A 683 -13.63 -12.72 12.85
C MET A 683 -12.13 -12.76 13.13
N VAL A 684 -11.40 -13.58 12.39
CA VAL A 684 -9.93 -13.61 12.41
C VAL A 684 -9.39 -13.32 11.03
N VAL A 685 -8.25 -12.61 10.97
CA VAL A 685 -7.62 -12.20 9.71
C VAL A 685 -6.15 -12.56 9.67
N LYS A 686 -5.63 -12.90 8.50
CA LYS A 686 -4.21 -13.21 8.28
C LYS A 686 -3.76 -12.56 6.98
N GLY A 687 -2.61 -11.89 7.01
CA GLY A 687 -2.10 -11.21 5.81
C GLY A 687 -0.82 -10.43 6.08
N PRO A 688 -0.15 -9.97 5.01
CA PRO A 688 1.13 -9.27 5.11
C PRO A 688 1.02 -7.89 5.79
N GLN A 689 -0.18 -7.33 5.91
CA GLN A 689 -0.45 -6.07 6.60
C GLN A 689 -0.62 -6.22 8.13
N VAL A 690 -0.77 -7.44 8.65
CA VAL A 690 -0.94 -7.69 10.09
C VAL A 690 0.33 -7.27 10.85
N MET A 691 0.14 -6.55 11.95
CA MET A 691 1.19 -6.00 12.80
C MET A 691 2.19 -7.05 13.29
N LYS A 692 3.35 -6.57 13.74
CA LYS A 692 4.33 -7.41 14.47
C LYS A 692 3.89 -7.77 15.88
N GLY A 693 3.02 -6.95 16.49
CA GLY A 693 2.56 -7.09 17.86
C GLY A 693 2.40 -5.75 18.57
N TYR A 694 2.14 -5.80 19.87
CA TYR A 694 2.04 -4.60 20.71
C TYR A 694 3.39 -4.19 21.30
N TRP A 695 3.59 -2.89 21.47
CA TRP A 695 4.76 -2.27 22.07
C TRP A 695 4.69 -2.30 23.60
N ARG A 696 5.49 -3.16 24.26
CA ARG A 696 5.93 -3.18 25.68
C ARG A 696 6.57 -4.55 26.04
N PRO A 697 7.21 -4.70 27.23
CA PRO A 697 7.66 -6.01 27.75
C PRO A 697 6.54 -7.06 27.91
N ASP A 698 5.37 -6.66 28.43
CA ASP A 698 4.15 -7.49 28.57
C ASP A 698 3.38 -7.65 27.25
N GLY A 699 3.59 -6.73 26.31
CA GLY A 699 3.00 -6.76 24.97
C GLY A 699 3.24 -8.07 24.20
N THR A 700 4.26 -8.86 24.57
CA THR A 700 4.49 -10.20 24.01
C THR A 700 3.36 -11.18 24.38
N ILE A 701 2.86 -11.14 25.61
CA ILE A 701 1.76 -12.01 26.07
C ILE A 701 0.47 -11.58 25.38
N GLU A 702 0.17 -10.29 25.38
CA GLU A 702 -1.01 -9.75 24.69
C GLU A 702 -0.98 -10.07 23.19
N THR A 703 0.19 -9.94 22.56
CA THR A 703 0.40 -10.30 21.16
C THR A 703 0.14 -11.78 20.93
N LYS A 704 0.67 -12.68 21.77
CA LYS A 704 0.41 -14.13 21.66
C LYS A 704 -1.06 -14.51 21.88
N ASN A 705 -1.80 -13.71 22.65
CA ASN A 705 -3.22 -13.94 22.89
C ASN A 705 -4.08 -13.60 21.67
N VAL A 706 -3.68 -12.58 20.90
CA VAL A 706 -4.42 -12.10 19.72
C VAL A 706 -3.84 -12.53 18.38
N ILE A 707 -2.57 -12.90 18.29
CA ILE A 707 -1.95 -13.45 17.08
C ILE A 707 -1.55 -14.90 17.34
N LYS A 708 -2.21 -15.83 16.66
CA LYS A 708 -1.95 -17.28 16.76
C LYS A 708 -1.77 -17.86 15.35
N ASP A 709 -0.62 -18.50 15.11
CA ASP A 709 -0.28 -19.08 13.79
C ASP A 709 -0.41 -18.09 12.61
N GLY A 710 -0.15 -16.81 12.90
CA GLY A 710 -0.28 -15.68 11.97
C GLY A 710 -1.70 -15.13 11.81
N TRP A 711 -2.70 -15.70 12.47
CA TRP A 711 -4.07 -15.19 12.51
C TRP A 711 -4.24 -14.18 13.63
N LEU A 712 -4.63 -12.96 13.27
CA LEU A 712 -5.04 -11.90 14.17
C LEU A 712 -6.53 -12.06 14.52
N PHE A 713 -6.78 -12.31 15.79
CA PHE A 713 -8.09 -12.27 16.43
C PHE A 713 -8.51 -10.82 16.59
N THR A 714 -9.55 -10.43 15.86
CA THR A 714 -9.96 -9.02 15.76
C THR A 714 -10.71 -8.54 16.99
N GLY A 715 -11.28 -9.46 17.78
CA GLY A 715 -12.21 -9.13 18.86
C GLY A 715 -13.59 -8.66 18.36
N ASP A 716 -13.85 -8.69 17.05
CA ASP A 716 -15.15 -8.36 16.47
C ASP A 716 -15.93 -9.65 16.17
N VAL A 717 -17.21 -9.65 16.56
CA VAL A 717 -18.16 -10.73 16.28
C VAL A 717 -18.80 -10.45 14.92
N ALA A 718 -18.72 -11.41 14.02
CA ALA A 718 -19.16 -11.28 12.66
C ALA A 718 -19.79 -12.57 12.13
N ILE A 719 -20.42 -12.43 10.97
CA ILE A 719 -20.92 -13.51 10.14
C ILE A 719 -20.36 -13.34 8.73
N MET A 720 -19.96 -14.44 8.11
CA MET A 720 -19.57 -14.49 6.70
C MET A 720 -20.65 -15.23 5.91
N ASP A 721 -21.12 -14.66 4.81
CA ASP A 721 -22.08 -15.33 3.94
C ASP A 721 -21.40 -16.30 2.94
N PRO A 722 -22.16 -17.13 2.20
CA PRO A 722 -21.59 -18.06 1.23
C PRO A 722 -20.82 -17.39 0.06
N ASN A 723 -21.08 -16.12 -0.22
CA ASN A 723 -20.38 -15.32 -1.23
C ASN A 723 -19.12 -14.62 -0.67
N GLY A 724 -18.81 -14.86 0.61
CA GLY A 724 -17.63 -14.36 1.30
C GLY A 724 -17.75 -12.94 1.86
N PHE A 725 -18.94 -12.33 1.87
CA PHE A 725 -19.18 -11.02 2.47
C PHE A 725 -19.31 -11.13 3.98
N PHE A 726 -18.66 -10.21 4.70
CA PHE A 726 -18.67 -10.15 6.15
C PHE A 726 -19.62 -9.07 6.66
N LYS A 727 -20.39 -9.34 7.70
CA LYS A 727 -21.16 -8.35 8.46
C LYS A 727 -20.69 -8.36 9.92
N ILE A 728 -20.34 -7.20 10.45
CA ILE A 728 -20.04 -7.05 11.88
C ILE A 728 -21.36 -7.02 12.65
N ILE A 729 -21.50 -7.93 13.62
CA ILE A 729 -22.64 -7.99 14.53
C ILE A 729 -22.36 -7.10 15.74
N SER A 730 -21.24 -7.31 16.41
CA SER A 730 -20.87 -6.59 17.63
C SER A 730 -19.38 -6.67 17.89
N ARG A 731 -18.91 -6.06 18.98
CA ARG A 731 -17.62 -6.38 19.57
C ARG A 731 -17.80 -7.46 20.61
N LYS A 732 -16.88 -8.43 20.64
CA LYS A 732 -16.91 -9.57 21.56
C LYS A 732 -17.01 -9.14 23.03
N ARG A 733 -16.37 -8.02 23.37
CA ARG A 733 -16.36 -7.43 24.71
C ARG A 733 -17.57 -6.56 25.03
N ASP A 734 -18.25 -6.05 24.00
CA ASP A 734 -19.45 -5.21 24.18
C ASP A 734 -20.70 -6.11 24.30
N THR A 735 -20.58 -7.43 24.03
CA THR A 735 -21.63 -8.42 24.28
C THR A 735 -22.05 -8.38 25.75
N ILE A 736 -23.33 -8.16 25.98
CA ILE A 736 -23.93 -8.07 27.31
C ILE A 736 -24.35 -9.48 27.74
N MET A 737 -23.90 -9.91 28.91
CA MET A 737 -24.31 -11.20 29.49
C MET A 737 -25.53 -10.98 30.40
N ALA A 738 -26.73 -11.20 29.85
CA ALA A 738 -28.01 -11.09 30.56
C ALA A 738 -28.41 -12.48 31.09
N GLY A 739 -27.86 -12.87 32.24
CA GLY A 739 -27.99 -14.23 32.76
C GLY A 739 -27.25 -15.23 31.88
N GLU A 740 -27.97 -16.21 31.32
CA GLU A 740 -27.40 -17.22 30.41
C GLU A 740 -27.40 -16.77 28.94
N PHE A 741 -28.02 -15.62 28.62
CA PHE A 741 -28.16 -15.13 27.25
C PHE A 741 -27.07 -14.11 26.90
N SER A 742 -26.55 -14.21 25.67
CA SER A 742 -25.68 -13.20 25.09
C SER A 742 -26.50 -12.21 24.27
N VAL A 743 -26.56 -10.96 24.72
CA VAL A 743 -27.25 -9.87 24.03
C VAL A 743 -26.21 -8.99 23.34
N TYR A 744 -26.38 -8.76 22.04
CA TYR A 744 -25.53 -7.83 21.30
C TYR A 744 -26.15 -6.43 21.35
N PRO A 745 -25.43 -5.40 21.85
CA PRO A 745 -25.95 -4.03 21.92
C PRO A 745 -26.55 -3.53 20.61
N ARG A 746 -25.96 -3.94 19.47
CA ARG A 746 -26.40 -3.52 18.14
C ARG A 746 -27.82 -3.98 17.82
N ASP A 747 -28.22 -5.17 18.26
CA ASP A 747 -29.57 -5.70 17.99
C ASP A 747 -30.63 -4.82 18.66
N VAL A 748 -30.32 -4.33 19.86
CA VAL A 748 -31.16 -3.40 20.62
C VAL A 748 -31.12 -1.99 20.01
N GLU A 749 -29.94 -1.52 19.59
CA GLU A 749 -29.75 -0.23 18.93
C GLU A 749 -30.53 -0.16 17.60
N GLU A 750 -30.52 -1.22 16.78
CA GLU A 750 -31.23 -1.28 15.50
C GLU A 750 -32.75 -1.15 15.69
N VAL A 751 -33.33 -1.86 16.66
CA VAL A 751 -34.76 -1.71 17.01
C VAL A 751 -35.08 -0.28 17.46
N LEU A 752 -34.23 0.33 18.28
CA LEU A 752 -34.43 1.72 18.73
C LEU A 752 -34.33 2.73 17.57
N TYR A 753 -33.50 2.45 16.55
CA TYR A 753 -33.39 3.29 15.35
C TYR A 753 -34.61 3.20 14.41
N GLU A 754 -35.50 2.21 14.57
CA GLU A 754 -36.75 2.15 13.79
C GLU A 754 -37.69 3.31 14.13
N ASN A 755 -37.57 3.90 15.32
CA ASN A 755 -38.28 5.12 15.65
C ASN A 755 -37.60 6.34 15.01
N SER A 756 -38.30 6.96 14.05
CA SER A 756 -37.77 8.12 13.30
C SER A 756 -37.40 9.33 14.17
N ASN A 757 -37.89 9.43 15.41
CA ASN A 757 -37.54 10.50 16.36
C ASN A 757 -36.20 10.26 17.07
N VAL A 758 -35.60 9.07 16.97
CA VAL A 758 -34.26 8.79 17.50
C VAL A 758 -33.20 9.36 16.55
N LEU A 759 -32.29 10.17 17.10
CA LEU A 759 -31.13 10.69 16.38
C LEU A 759 -29.95 9.74 16.53
N GLU A 760 -29.62 9.35 17.76
CA GLU A 760 -28.53 8.42 18.08
C GLU A 760 -28.89 7.55 19.28
N VAL A 761 -28.34 6.35 19.34
CA VAL A 761 -28.46 5.46 20.48
C VAL A 761 -27.15 4.70 20.75
N ALA A 762 -26.87 4.44 22.02
CA ALA A 762 -25.84 3.53 22.48
C ALA A 762 -26.38 2.62 23.59
N VAL A 763 -26.18 1.33 23.44
CA VAL A 763 -26.58 0.32 24.43
C VAL A 763 -25.33 -0.24 25.13
N VAL A 764 -25.42 -0.40 26.46
CA VAL A 764 -24.35 -0.94 27.30
C VAL A 764 -24.92 -1.90 28.35
N GLY A 765 -24.08 -2.84 28.79
CA GLY A 765 -24.35 -3.69 29.95
C GLY A 765 -23.88 -3.00 31.22
N ILE A 766 -24.75 -2.91 32.23
CA ILE A 766 -24.44 -2.38 33.56
C ILE A 766 -24.47 -3.54 34.56
N GLN A 767 -23.42 -3.65 35.38
CA GLN A 767 -23.37 -4.69 36.42
C GLN A 767 -24.47 -4.48 37.45
N SER A 768 -25.26 -5.51 37.73
CA SER A 768 -26.32 -5.45 38.74
C SER A 768 -25.79 -5.93 40.10
N GLY A 769 -25.41 -5.00 41.00
CA GLY A 769 -25.13 -5.32 42.41
C GLY A 769 -24.41 -4.20 43.19
N SER A 770 -24.91 -3.89 44.39
CA SER A 770 -24.34 -2.91 45.35
C SER A 770 -23.47 -3.56 46.44
N SER A 771 -23.07 -4.82 46.27
CA SER A 771 -22.27 -5.59 47.21
C SER A 771 -21.07 -6.16 46.48
N GLY A 772 -19.86 -5.88 46.97
CA GLY A 772 -18.55 -6.10 46.36
C GLY A 772 -18.12 -7.54 46.02
N GLU A 773 -19.02 -8.38 45.52
CA GLU A 773 -18.71 -9.65 44.86
C GLU A 773 -18.92 -9.50 43.34
N VAL A 774 -17.83 -9.61 42.59
CA VAL A 774 -17.81 -9.53 41.13
C VAL A 774 -18.37 -10.83 40.56
N ASN A 775 -19.69 -10.93 40.42
CA ASN A 775 -20.31 -11.96 39.58
C ASN A 775 -20.42 -11.44 38.15
N GLU A 776 -19.54 -11.90 37.25
CA GLU A 776 -19.42 -11.45 35.84
C GLU A 776 -20.64 -11.79 34.94
N GLY A 777 -21.69 -12.44 35.46
CA GLY A 777 -22.75 -13.05 34.63
C GLY A 777 -24.15 -12.41 34.67
N ASN A 778 -24.38 -11.28 35.35
CA ASN A 778 -25.74 -10.70 35.44
C ASN A 778 -25.74 -9.19 35.16
N GLN A 779 -25.52 -8.83 33.90
CA GLN A 779 -25.58 -7.45 33.43
C GLN A 779 -27.02 -7.09 33.04
N LYS A 780 -27.45 -5.88 33.42
CA LYS A 780 -28.69 -5.27 32.95
C LYS A 780 -28.43 -4.37 31.76
N ILE A 781 -29.34 -4.38 30.80
CA ILE A 781 -29.23 -3.61 29.57
C ILE A 781 -29.73 -2.19 29.84
N LYS A 782 -28.91 -1.19 29.52
CA LYS A 782 -29.29 0.23 29.54
C LYS A 782 -29.04 0.87 28.18
N ALA A 783 -30.00 1.65 27.69
CA ALA A 783 -29.90 2.40 26.45
C ALA A 783 -29.78 3.91 26.72
N PHE A 784 -28.80 4.56 26.09
CA PHE A 784 -28.65 6.01 26.06
C PHE A 784 -29.11 6.52 24.70
N VAL A 785 -30.12 7.39 24.68
CA VAL A 785 -30.80 7.84 23.46
C VAL A 785 -30.69 9.36 23.32
N VAL A 786 -30.38 9.83 22.13
CA VAL A 786 -30.42 11.25 21.75
C VAL A 786 -31.65 11.46 20.85
N PRO A 787 -32.66 12.24 21.28
CA PRO A 787 -33.80 12.58 20.44
C PRO A 787 -33.44 13.55 19.30
N ARG A 788 -34.17 13.51 18.18
CA ARG A 788 -34.03 14.52 17.12
C ARG A 788 -34.51 15.89 17.62
N PRO A 789 -33.81 16.98 17.25
CA PRO A 789 -34.24 18.33 17.62
C PRO A 789 -35.68 18.63 17.17
N GLY A 790 -36.50 19.14 18.08
CA GLY A 790 -37.90 19.49 17.80
C GLY A 790 -38.89 18.32 17.76
N THR A 791 -38.46 17.12 18.17
CA THR A 791 -39.36 15.95 18.33
C THR A 791 -39.69 15.71 19.79
N THR A 792 -40.84 15.10 20.06
CA THR A 792 -41.25 14.59 21.37
C THR A 792 -41.11 13.08 21.37
N LEU A 793 -40.34 12.55 22.32
CA LEU A 793 -40.06 11.11 22.44
C LEU A 793 -40.15 10.71 23.91
N THR A 794 -40.89 9.64 24.22
CA THR A 794 -41.03 9.13 25.59
C THR A 794 -40.25 7.82 25.79
N LYS A 795 -39.89 7.51 27.03
CA LYS A 795 -39.17 6.27 27.34
C LYS A 795 -40.09 5.05 27.16
N GLU A 796 -41.36 5.22 27.49
CA GLU A 796 -42.39 4.19 27.40
C GLU A 796 -42.62 3.75 25.96
N GLU A 797 -42.65 4.69 25.01
CA GLU A 797 -42.79 4.41 23.58
C GLU A 797 -41.62 3.55 23.06
N LEU A 798 -40.39 3.90 23.45
CA LEU A 798 -39.19 3.14 23.05
C LEU A 798 -39.10 1.77 23.73
N LEU A 799 -39.51 1.66 24.99
CA LEU A 799 -39.56 0.38 25.70
C LEU A 799 -40.60 -0.55 25.07
N GLU A 800 -41.76 -0.04 24.68
CA GLU A 800 -42.81 -0.83 24.03
C GLU A 800 -42.37 -1.29 22.64
N LEU A 801 -41.68 -0.43 21.89
CA LEU A 801 -41.02 -0.81 20.64
C LEU A 801 -40.03 -1.96 20.87
N CYS A 802 -39.15 -1.85 21.87
CA CYS A 802 -38.21 -2.92 22.20
C CYS A 802 -38.93 -4.23 22.58
N LYS A 803 -39.97 -4.20 23.41
CA LYS A 803 -40.73 -5.40 23.80
C LYS A 803 -41.43 -6.10 22.64
N THR A 804 -41.80 -5.35 21.60
CA THR A 804 -42.49 -5.90 20.42
C THR A 804 -41.51 -6.66 19.51
N HIS A 805 -40.24 -6.26 19.49
CA HIS A 805 -39.24 -6.74 18.53
C HIS A 805 -38.08 -7.54 19.15
N LEU A 806 -37.94 -7.54 20.47
CA LEU A 806 -36.88 -8.22 21.20
C LEU A 806 -37.44 -9.23 22.21
N GLU A 807 -36.70 -10.30 22.45
CA GLU A 807 -36.95 -11.24 23.55
C GLU A 807 -36.82 -10.53 24.91
N GLU A 808 -37.54 -11.03 25.93
CA GLU A 808 -37.63 -10.37 27.24
C GLU A 808 -36.26 -10.08 27.88
N TYR A 809 -35.30 -10.98 27.73
CA TYR A 809 -33.94 -10.83 28.26
C TYR A 809 -33.10 -9.75 27.56
N ALA A 810 -33.51 -9.32 26.36
CA ALA A 810 -32.81 -8.33 25.53
C ALA A 810 -33.43 -6.91 25.61
N VAL A 811 -34.61 -6.78 26.22
CA VAL A 811 -35.28 -5.48 26.40
C VAL A 811 -34.47 -4.61 27.39
N PRO A 812 -34.16 -3.33 27.07
CA PRO A 812 -33.54 -2.42 28.01
C PRO A 812 -34.34 -2.31 29.31
N TRP A 813 -33.67 -2.45 30.45
CA TRP A 813 -34.28 -2.18 31.76
C TRP A 813 -34.49 -0.68 31.97
N GLU A 814 -33.59 0.16 31.42
CA GLU A 814 -33.69 1.62 31.51
C GLU A 814 -33.28 2.27 30.17
N ILE A 815 -34.01 3.34 29.82
CA ILE A 815 -33.65 4.26 28.75
C ILE A 815 -33.33 5.62 29.36
N GLU A 816 -32.21 6.21 28.98
CA GLU A 816 -31.76 7.53 29.44
C GLU A 816 -31.59 8.48 28.25
N PHE A 817 -32.20 9.67 28.32
CA PHE A 817 -32.04 10.68 27.27
C PHE A 817 -30.79 11.53 27.50
N ARG A 818 -30.04 11.78 26.42
CA ARG A 818 -28.85 12.63 26.39
C ARG A 818 -28.96 13.69 25.29
N GLU A 819 -28.27 14.81 25.47
CA GLU A 819 -28.12 15.81 24.40
C GLU A 819 -27.14 15.33 23.31
N GLU A 820 -26.08 14.63 23.72
CA GLU A 820 -25.10 14.03 22.82
C GLU A 820 -24.46 12.76 23.43
N LEU A 821 -23.98 11.86 22.58
CA LEU A 821 -23.20 10.69 22.99
C LEU A 821 -21.69 10.97 22.89
N PRO A 822 -20.87 10.44 23.83
CA PRO A 822 -19.42 10.59 23.78
C PRO A 822 -18.85 9.84 22.57
N LYS A 823 -18.06 10.53 21.74
CA LYS A 823 -17.48 9.97 20.51
C LYS A 823 -15.99 10.24 20.42
N SER A 824 -15.29 9.34 19.74
CA SER A 824 -13.92 9.54 19.28
C SER A 824 -13.87 10.54 18.13
N PHE A 825 -12.68 11.04 17.82
CA PHE A 825 -12.41 11.95 16.70
C PHE A 825 -12.83 11.35 15.36
N VAL A 826 -12.70 10.02 15.24
CA VAL A 826 -13.15 9.27 14.04
C VAL A 826 -14.64 8.92 14.07
N GLY A 827 -15.40 9.42 15.05
CA GLY A 827 -16.85 9.30 15.16
C GLY A 827 -17.36 8.02 15.86
N LYS A 828 -16.49 7.24 16.51
CA LYS A 828 -16.90 6.01 17.23
C LYS A 828 -17.45 6.35 18.61
N ILE A 829 -18.60 5.81 18.99
CA ILE A 829 -19.14 5.96 20.35
C ILE A 829 -18.17 5.35 21.37
N LEU A 830 -17.85 6.12 22.42
CA LEU A 830 -16.96 5.73 23.52
C LEU A 830 -17.78 5.14 24.67
N ARG A 831 -18.21 3.88 24.53
CA ARG A 831 -19.07 3.19 25.52
C ARG A 831 -18.52 3.18 26.94
N ARG A 832 -17.19 3.19 27.12
CA ARG A 832 -16.55 3.33 28.45
C ARG A 832 -17.04 4.54 29.23
N MET A 833 -17.20 5.67 28.55
CA MET A 833 -17.63 6.93 29.19
C MET A 833 -19.13 6.95 29.53
N LEU A 834 -19.90 5.96 29.05
CA LEU A 834 -21.31 5.79 29.40
C LEU A 834 -21.49 4.90 30.63
N THR A 835 -20.47 4.08 30.95
CA THR A 835 -20.46 3.18 32.11
C THR A 835 -19.69 3.77 33.31
N GLU A 836 -18.84 4.78 33.07
CA GLU A 836 -18.20 5.63 34.08
C GLU A 836 -19.18 6.72 34.55
#